data_AF-A0ABD2GY07-F1
#
_entry.id   AF-A0ABD2GY07-F1
#
_cell.length_a   1.000
_cell.length_b   1.000
_cell.length_c   1.000
_cell.angle_alpha   90.00
_cell.angle_beta   90.00
_cell.angle_gamma   90.00
#
_symmetry.space_group_name_H-M   'P 1'
#
loop_
_entity.id
_entity.type
_entity.pdbx_description
1 polymer ?
#
loop_
_entity_poly.entity_id
_entity_poly.type
_entity_poly.pdbx_seq_one_letter_code
_entity_poly.pdbx_strand_id
1 'polypeptide(L)'
;MDQPQEEMEQIATWLQEEGLAPDSSKEAQLCLLWSALQRTRSHLNSVTWDLDTQHSQHLAEMAEVRKSLEQIRFFTDHKDVLVHEIQDENDLLKDQMQRLVSLQDSQISEVAKMLYQQGLTELIHSSPSEQVAYLLVERASLLETSQGPSNLMGNGNIPSPLGTGTQPLNTSAHQGATRHSQSPWKRLFGLHKAAQSKHTFIPAEARHLAGSLERECSRLERDLEEGSRRLAMAHNEIRRLTDELESAHLTQRVYEPELQAAQQEVEQLRQEVQKLKKYEMVELRKAKELNDRLDLEIRALRTRVRTLDTEKNSLQQTVVSLQSEEEQQQQGKVNQSDELAKVVLLQREVKLLQSALQEPQINQAKELAGSQETKLNQSKEFCRDLQDKLSTQSKCLLEKESEILSLKQQLETSQNELDNLTATVCTKENHLQEQKLGKPKEADSQHSENTDCQVKDDKELQTQQQLQNKENTLLKESLDYQDAVKALLDSRDECETLKKEICDTLKCLDKERSKKHEMKEKHKVRLCQAKQTCDHETMWRDEKIKSLERELFLCSHSVAKEKEFITRITVENEKLLVERRRLLQQLNGEEHKKKDSYLTASLSKCRVDFLEMENKKLGNRILHMTNQLAVLERSLHFAEELKNTSNLRHVLKSIPLQASSVMMPETSDIQGCSDSTQNKQRHVTSPPLGFVCGTRSAEMGYMNLTSPQRHSDYTTLSSSKDLSS
;
A
#
# COMPACT_ATOMS: atom_id res chain seq x y z
N MET A 1 -49.81 -45.26 31.35
CA MET A 1 -49.00 -44.38 32.24
C MET A 1 -47.59 -44.96 32.34
N ASP A 2 -46.85 -44.95 31.23
CA ASP A 2 -45.89 -46.03 30.94
C ASP A 2 -44.44 -45.52 30.84
N GLN A 3 -44.29 -44.20 30.76
CA GLN A 3 -43.04 -43.44 30.75
C GLN A 3 -42.00 -43.88 31.81
N PRO A 4 -42.31 -44.13 33.09
CA PRO A 4 -41.30 -44.57 34.07
C PRO A 4 -40.79 -46.01 33.85
N GLN A 5 -41.44 -46.81 33.00
CA GLN A 5 -40.90 -48.11 32.58
C GLN A 5 -39.97 -47.94 31.36
N GLU A 6 -40.37 -47.13 30.38
CA GLU A 6 -39.56 -46.79 29.21
C GLU A 6 -38.23 -46.10 29.60
N GLU A 7 -38.28 -45.17 30.55
CA GLU A 7 -37.08 -44.54 31.14
C GLU A 7 -36.16 -45.55 31.85
N MET A 8 -36.72 -46.55 32.54
CA MET A 8 -35.95 -47.60 33.21
C MET A 8 -35.34 -48.61 32.22
N GLU A 9 -36.02 -48.92 31.13
CA GLU A 9 -35.50 -49.76 30.04
C GLU A 9 -34.34 -49.05 29.32
N GLN A 10 -34.46 -47.74 29.05
CA GLN A 10 -33.37 -46.91 28.51
C GLN A 10 -32.15 -46.88 29.45
N ILE A 11 -32.36 -46.67 30.76
CA ILE A 11 -31.28 -46.69 31.77
C ILE A 11 -30.60 -48.08 31.80
N ALA A 12 -31.37 -49.17 31.74
CA ALA A 12 -30.82 -50.52 31.71
C ALA A 12 -29.98 -50.78 30.44
N THR A 13 -30.44 -50.35 29.27
CA THR A 13 -29.68 -50.43 28.01
C THR A 13 -28.37 -49.64 28.10
N TRP A 14 -28.41 -48.39 28.56
CA TRP A 14 -27.22 -47.54 28.69
C TRP A 14 -26.19 -48.10 29.70
N LEU A 15 -26.64 -48.69 30.81
CA LEU A 15 -25.75 -49.36 31.76
C LEU A 15 -25.07 -50.60 31.15
N GLN A 16 -25.78 -51.33 30.28
CA GLN A 16 -25.21 -52.46 29.54
C GLN A 16 -24.20 -52.00 28.47
N GLU A 17 -24.41 -50.83 27.85
CA GLU A 17 -23.46 -50.20 26.91
C GLU A 17 -22.16 -49.71 27.59
N GLU A 18 -22.24 -49.12 28.79
CA GLU A 18 -21.04 -48.83 29.62
C GLU A 18 -20.45 -50.07 30.31
N GLY A 19 -20.95 -51.28 30.00
CA GLY A 19 -20.32 -52.56 30.34
C GLY A 19 -20.71 -53.19 31.69
N LEU A 20 -21.80 -52.76 32.33
CA LEU A 20 -22.33 -53.47 33.51
C LEU A 20 -23.10 -54.74 33.12
N ALA A 21 -22.91 -55.81 33.92
CA ALA A 21 -23.76 -57.00 33.84
C ALA A 21 -25.19 -56.71 34.34
N PRO A 22 -26.24 -57.34 33.78
CA PRO A 22 -27.63 -57.12 34.21
C PRO A 22 -27.87 -57.41 35.70
N ASP A 23 -27.22 -58.45 36.24
CA ASP A 23 -27.34 -58.88 37.65
C ASP A 23 -26.46 -58.05 38.62
N SER A 24 -25.95 -56.90 38.20
CA SER A 24 -25.11 -56.02 39.03
C SER A 24 -25.87 -55.43 40.21
N SER A 25 -25.17 -55.22 41.34
CA SER A 25 -25.77 -54.58 42.52
C SER A 25 -26.26 -53.17 42.17
N LYS A 26 -27.45 -52.82 42.66
CA LYS A 26 -28.03 -51.47 42.52
C LYS A 26 -27.08 -50.37 43.01
N GLU A 27 -26.22 -50.67 43.97
CA GLU A 27 -25.24 -49.74 44.52
C GLU A 27 -24.06 -49.49 43.55
N ALA A 28 -23.68 -50.51 42.74
CA ALA A 28 -22.72 -50.35 41.65
C ALA A 28 -23.33 -49.57 40.47
N GLN A 29 -24.59 -49.86 40.13
CA GLN A 29 -25.35 -49.13 39.10
C GLN A 29 -25.49 -47.64 39.46
N LEU A 30 -25.87 -47.32 40.71
CA LEU A 30 -25.96 -45.96 41.21
C LEU A 30 -24.61 -45.24 41.25
N CYS A 31 -23.53 -45.93 41.65
CA CYS A 31 -22.18 -45.37 41.60
C CYS A 31 -21.74 -45.00 40.17
N LEU A 32 -22.08 -45.81 39.16
CA LEU A 32 -21.74 -45.52 37.76
C LEU A 32 -22.63 -44.43 37.16
N LEU A 33 -23.94 -44.43 37.44
CA LEU A 33 -24.85 -43.33 37.07
C LEU A 33 -24.42 -42.00 37.68
N TRP A 34 -24.10 -41.98 38.98
CA TRP A 34 -23.59 -40.77 39.65
C TRP A 34 -22.26 -40.31 39.04
N SER A 35 -21.33 -41.25 38.80
CA SER A 35 -20.03 -40.95 38.19
C SER A 35 -20.18 -40.42 36.75
N ALA A 36 -21.16 -40.92 35.98
CA ALA A 36 -21.49 -40.42 34.64
C ALA A 36 -22.17 -39.04 34.68
N LEU A 37 -23.10 -38.81 35.61
CA LEU A 37 -23.71 -37.51 35.85
C LEU A 37 -22.67 -36.47 36.28
N GLN A 38 -21.69 -36.85 37.10
CA GLN A 38 -20.60 -35.98 37.53
C GLN A 38 -19.59 -35.73 36.40
N ARG A 39 -19.26 -36.73 35.57
CA ARG A 39 -18.48 -36.57 34.32
C ARG A 39 -19.16 -35.58 33.36
N THR A 40 -20.42 -35.84 32.99
CA THR A 40 -21.19 -35.03 32.02
C THR A 40 -21.43 -33.61 32.52
N ARG A 41 -21.78 -33.42 33.81
CA ARG A 41 -21.92 -32.08 34.40
C ARG A 41 -20.60 -31.31 34.41
N SER A 42 -19.47 -31.97 34.68
CA SER A 42 -18.15 -31.32 34.64
C SER A 42 -17.75 -30.94 33.22
N HIS A 43 -18.04 -31.80 32.23
CA HIS A 43 -17.83 -31.51 30.82
C HIS A 43 -18.72 -30.36 30.32
N LEU A 44 -20.02 -30.37 30.66
CA LEU A 44 -20.96 -29.29 30.32
C LEU A 44 -20.53 -27.95 30.93
N ASN A 45 -20.07 -27.95 32.19
CA ASN A 45 -19.51 -26.76 32.82
C ASN A 45 -18.26 -26.23 32.08
N SER A 46 -17.36 -27.12 31.64
CA SER A 46 -16.20 -26.73 30.80
C SER A 46 -16.67 -26.10 29.50
N VAL A 47 -17.48 -26.81 28.71
CA VAL A 47 -17.98 -26.35 27.40
C VAL A 47 -18.74 -25.02 27.51
N THR A 48 -19.48 -24.80 28.61
CA THR A 48 -20.16 -23.52 28.88
C THR A 48 -19.14 -22.41 29.17
N TRP A 49 -18.13 -22.67 30.01
CA TRP A 49 -17.08 -21.70 30.33
C TRP A 49 -16.19 -21.38 29.12
N ASP A 50 -15.88 -22.38 28.30
CA ASP A 50 -15.17 -22.24 27.03
C ASP A 50 -15.98 -21.37 26.06
N LEU A 51 -17.30 -21.61 25.95
CA LEU A 51 -18.23 -20.82 25.13
C LEU A 51 -18.37 -19.37 25.62
N ASP A 52 -18.54 -19.14 26.91
CA ASP A 52 -18.58 -17.80 27.52
C ASP A 52 -17.26 -17.04 27.30
N THR A 53 -16.13 -17.75 27.34
CA THR A 53 -14.80 -17.20 27.04
C THR A 53 -14.68 -16.81 25.57
N GLN A 54 -15.13 -17.65 24.64
CA GLN A 54 -15.16 -17.33 23.20
C GLN A 54 -16.12 -16.17 22.89
N HIS A 55 -17.30 -16.09 23.51
CA HIS A 55 -18.19 -14.95 23.39
C HIS A 55 -17.56 -13.66 23.92
N SER A 56 -16.87 -13.72 25.06
CA SER A 56 -16.15 -12.59 25.65
C SER A 56 -15.01 -12.10 24.76
N GLN A 57 -14.25 -13.02 24.18
CA GLN A 57 -13.18 -12.71 23.21
C GLN A 57 -13.75 -12.06 21.95
N HIS A 58 -14.78 -12.66 21.33
CA HIS A 58 -15.41 -12.11 20.13
C HIS A 58 -16.02 -10.72 20.39
N LEU A 59 -16.57 -10.45 21.57
CA LEU A 59 -17.05 -9.11 21.94
C LEU A 59 -15.90 -8.09 22.06
N ALA A 60 -14.73 -8.48 22.54
CA ALA A 60 -13.54 -7.64 22.58
C ALA A 60 -12.98 -7.37 21.17
N GLU A 61 -12.88 -8.39 20.32
CA GLU A 61 -12.47 -8.27 18.91
C GLU A 61 -13.43 -7.35 18.13
N MET A 62 -14.75 -7.49 18.33
CA MET A 62 -15.75 -6.58 17.74
C MET A 62 -15.64 -5.14 18.25
N ALA A 63 -15.16 -4.92 19.49
CA ALA A 63 -14.88 -3.58 20.00
C ALA A 63 -13.62 -2.97 19.36
N GLU A 64 -12.58 -3.76 19.13
CA GLU A 64 -11.37 -3.32 18.42
C GLU A 64 -11.63 -3.04 16.93
N VAL A 65 -12.42 -3.88 16.25
CA VAL A 65 -12.86 -3.63 14.87
C VAL A 65 -13.68 -2.34 14.75
N ARG A 66 -14.57 -2.04 15.72
CA ARG A 66 -15.27 -0.74 15.75
C ARG A 66 -14.29 0.44 15.92
N LYS A 67 -13.30 0.30 16.79
CA LYS A 67 -12.27 1.32 17.03
C LYS A 67 -11.40 1.59 15.80
N SER A 68 -11.01 0.55 15.05
CA SER A 68 -10.24 0.72 13.81
C SER A 68 -11.10 1.31 12.68
N LEU A 69 -12.38 0.94 12.58
CA LEU A 69 -13.32 1.60 11.66
C LEU A 69 -13.53 3.09 11.98
N GLU A 70 -13.62 3.45 13.27
CA GLU A 70 -13.70 4.85 13.71
C GLU A 70 -12.45 5.66 13.29
N GLN A 71 -11.26 5.06 13.41
CA GLN A 71 -10.00 5.64 12.95
C GLN A 71 -9.94 5.77 11.42
N ILE A 72 -10.37 4.74 10.68
CA ILE A 72 -10.43 4.77 9.20
C ILE A 72 -11.38 5.89 8.74
N ARG A 73 -12.53 6.08 9.42
CA ARG A 73 -13.44 7.19 9.12
C ARG A 73 -12.75 8.53 9.33
N PHE A 74 -12.14 8.76 10.49
CA PHE A 74 -11.40 10.01 10.79
C PHE A 74 -10.31 10.33 9.74
N PHE A 75 -9.52 9.33 9.33
CA PHE A 75 -8.52 9.54 8.27
C PHE A 75 -9.14 9.77 6.88
N THR A 76 -10.30 9.18 6.60
CA THR A 76 -11.05 9.42 5.35
C THR A 76 -11.58 10.84 5.32
N ASP A 77 -12.28 11.26 6.38
CA ASP A 77 -12.84 12.60 6.57
C ASP A 77 -11.73 13.67 6.41
N HIS A 78 -10.57 13.48 7.06
CA HIS A 78 -9.44 14.42 6.97
C HIS A 78 -8.79 14.44 5.58
N LYS A 79 -8.66 13.28 4.92
CA LYS A 79 -8.15 13.18 3.54
C LYS A 79 -9.10 13.86 2.55
N ASP A 80 -10.41 13.80 2.74
CA ASP A 80 -11.39 14.48 1.88
C ASP A 80 -11.37 16.00 2.09
N VAL A 81 -11.17 16.49 3.33
CA VAL A 81 -10.89 17.92 3.59
C VAL A 81 -9.63 18.40 2.86
N LEU A 82 -8.52 17.65 2.95
CA LEU A 82 -7.27 18.01 2.27
C LEU A 82 -7.41 18.02 0.74
N VAL A 83 -8.22 17.11 0.17
CA VAL A 83 -8.54 17.12 -1.28
C VAL A 83 -9.33 18.37 -1.66
N HIS A 84 -10.25 18.83 -0.82
CA HIS A 84 -10.96 20.11 -1.04
C HIS A 84 -10.01 21.32 -0.95
N GLU A 85 -9.15 21.39 0.08
CA GLU A 85 -8.15 22.46 0.21
C GLU A 85 -7.22 22.55 -1.02
N ILE A 86 -6.74 21.40 -1.51
CA ILE A 86 -5.91 21.33 -2.73
C ILE A 86 -6.70 21.74 -3.97
N GLN A 87 -7.99 21.38 -4.08
CA GLN A 87 -8.83 21.78 -5.21
C GLN A 87 -9.10 23.29 -5.23
N ASP A 88 -9.43 23.89 -4.08
CA ASP A 88 -9.67 25.33 -3.94
C ASP A 88 -8.40 26.14 -4.25
N GLU A 89 -7.23 25.68 -3.79
CA GLU A 89 -5.95 26.31 -4.13
C GLU A 89 -5.61 26.15 -5.63
N ASN A 90 -5.94 25.00 -6.23
CA ASN A 90 -5.75 24.76 -7.66
C ASN A 90 -6.65 25.67 -8.52
N ASP A 91 -7.90 25.86 -8.13
CA ASP A 91 -8.83 26.76 -8.83
C ASP A 91 -8.44 28.23 -8.64
N LEU A 92 -7.99 28.64 -7.44
CA LEU A 92 -7.41 29.96 -7.21
C LEU A 92 -6.18 30.23 -8.11
N LEU A 93 -5.32 29.23 -8.33
CA LEU A 93 -4.17 29.34 -9.24
C LEU A 93 -4.59 29.42 -10.72
N LYS A 94 -5.63 28.70 -11.15
CA LYS A 94 -6.23 28.89 -12.49
C LYS A 94 -6.74 30.32 -12.67
N ASP A 95 -7.44 30.84 -11.67
CA ASP A 95 -8.00 32.19 -11.66
C ASP A 95 -6.92 33.27 -11.76
N GLN A 96 -5.80 33.09 -11.03
CA GLN A 96 -4.62 33.95 -11.16
C GLN A 96 -3.98 33.87 -12.54
N MET A 97 -3.80 32.66 -13.08
CA MET A 97 -3.23 32.46 -14.43
C MET A 97 -4.10 33.12 -15.51
N GLN A 98 -5.42 32.96 -15.44
CA GLN A 98 -6.36 33.55 -16.40
C GLN A 98 -6.34 35.09 -16.35
N ARG A 99 -6.16 35.69 -15.16
CA ARG A 99 -5.97 37.15 -15.00
C ARG A 99 -4.64 37.62 -15.61
N LEU A 100 -3.55 36.86 -15.46
CA LEU A 100 -2.25 37.17 -16.07
C LEU A 100 -2.31 37.09 -17.60
N VAL A 101 -2.93 36.04 -18.16
CA VAL A 101 -3.15 35.91 -19.61
C VAL A 101 -4.01 37.07 -20.12
N SER A 102 -5.11 37.41 -19.44
CA SER A 102 -5.98 38.54 -19.83
C SER A 102 -5.25 39.89 -19.81
N LEU A 103 -4.33 40.09 -18.86
CA LEU A 103 -3.47 41.28 -18.81
C LEU A 103 -2.46 41.30 -19.96
N GLN A 104 -1.82 40.16 -20.25
CA GLN A 104 -0.88 40.00 -21.36
C GLN A 104 -1.57 40.24 -22.72
N ASP A 105 -2.76 39.68 -22.94
CA ASP A 105 -3.56 39.89 -24.15
C ASP A 105 -3.96 41.36 -24.31
N SER A 106 -4.30 42.05 -23.21
CA SER A 106 -4.56 43.50 -23.23
C SER A 106 -3.32 44.30 -23.64
N GLN A 107 -2.15 43.95 -23.10
CA GLN A 107 -0.87 44.60 -23.45
C GLN A 107 -0.47 44.32 -24.91
N ILE A 108 -0.62 43.09 -25.39
CA ILE A 108 -0.39 42.72 -26.80
C ILE A 108 -1.36 43.47 -27.72
N SER A 109 -2.64 43.60 -27.32
CA SER A 109 -3.64 44.39 -28.06
C SER A 109 -3.29 45.88 -28.13
N GLU A 110 -2.68 46.44 -27.08
CA GLU A 110 -2.21 47.83 -27.05
C GLU A 110 -0.98 48.03 -27.95
N VAL A 111 0.04 47.18 -27.82
CA VAL A 111 1.24 47.20 -28.68
C VAL A 111 0.86 47.00 -30.16
N ALA A 112 -0.06 46.08 -30.47
CA ALA A 112 -0.57 45.89 -31.83
C ALA A 112 -1.24 47.15 -32.40
N LYS A 113 -2.02 47.89 -31.58
CA LYS A 113 -2.60 49.18 -31.99
C LYS A 113 -1.52 50.24 -32.23
N MET A 114 -0.48 50.29 -31.39
CA MET A 114 0.64 51.22 -31.58
C MET A 114 1.42 50.91 -32.86
N LEU A 115 1.77 49.64 -33.11
CA LEU A 115 2.44 49.22 -34.34
C LEU A 115 1.59 49.51 -35.58
N TYR A 116 0.28 49.26 -35.52
CA TYR A 116 -0.67 49.61 -36.59
C TYR A 116 -0.69 51.11 -36.88
N GLN A 117 -0.75 51.96 -35.84
CA GLN A 117 -0.72 53.42 -35.99
C GLN A 117 0.59 53.97 -36.57
N GLN A 118 1.71 53.27 -36.37
CA GLN A 118 3.01 53.60 -36.96
C GLN A 118 3.24 52.95 -38.34
N GLY A 119 2.26 52.23 -38.89
CA GLY A 119 2.38 51.53 -40.18
C GLY A 119 3.23 50.26 -40.15
N LEU A 120 3.69 49.81 -38.97
CA LEU A 120 4.52 48.60 -38.78
C LEU A 120 3.66 47.33 -38.71
N THR A 121 2.70 47.18 -39.63
CA THR A 121 1.67 46.13 -39.57
C THR A 121 2.22 44.72 -39.71
N GLU A 122 3.31 44.53 -40.45
CA GLU A 122 3.99 43.23 -40.60
C GLU A 122 4.57 42.72 -39.27
N LEU A 123 4.94 43.64 -38.36
CA LEU A 123 5.58 43.35 -37.08
C LEU A 123 4.57 42.92 -35.99
N ILE A 124 3.26 43.14 -36.21
CA ILE A 124 2.19 42.80 -35.26
C ILE A 124 2.10 41.28 -35.00
N HIS A 125 2.46 40.47 -36.00
CA HIS A 125 2.42 39.00 -35.91
C HIS A 125 3.76 38.38 -35.47
N SER A 126 4.81 39.19 -35.28
CA SER A 126 6.11 38.74 -34.77
C SER A 126 6.09 38.57 -33.24
N SER A 127 6.95 37.71 -32.70
CA SER A 127 7.10 37.56 -31.24
C SER A 127 7.57 38.88 -30.58
N PRO A 128 7.22 39.17 -29.32
CA PRO A 128 7.64 40.40 -28.64
C PRO A 128 9.18 40.63 -28.66
N SER A 129 9.96 39.55 -28.64
CA SER A 129 11.42 39.56 -28.83
C SER A 129 11.85 40.07 -30.20
N GLU A 130 11.17 39.67 -31.28
CA GLU A 130 11.43 40.14 -32.64
C GLU A 130 10.94 41.59 -32.83
N GLN A 131 9.79 41.94 -32.26
CA GLN A 131 9.29 43.33 -32.23
C GLN A 131 10.32 44.27 -31.59
N VAL A 132 10.85 43.91 -30.41
CA VAL A 132 11.90 44.67 -29.72
C VAL A 132 13.22 44.69 -30.51
N ALA A 133 13.65 43.56 -31.07
CA ALA A 133 14.88 43.49 -31.86
C ALA A 133 14.83 44.39 -33.11
N TYR A 134 13.71 44.39 -33.83
CA TYR A 134 13.48 45.28 -34.98
C TYR A 134 13.55 46.75 -34.56
N LEU A 135 12.81 47.14 -33.52
CA LEU A 135 12.77 48.52 -33.03
C LEU A 135 14.14 49.01 -32.51
N LEU A 136 14.96 48.12 -31.93
CA LEU A 136 16.33 48.44 -31.51
C LEU A 136 17.28 48.65 -32.70
N VAL A 137 17.17 47.84 -33.76
CA VAL A 137 17.97 48.00 -34.99
C VAL A 137 17.58 49.26 -35.76
N GLU A 138 16.29 49.56 -35.84
CA GLU A 138 15.80 50.80 -36.46
C GLU A 138 16.26 52.03 -35.67
N ARG A 139 16.13 52.01 -34.34
CA ARG A 139 16.66 53.07 -33.46
C ARG A 139 18.17 53.25 -33.60
N ALA A 140 18.94 52.17 -33.73
CA ALA A 140 20.38 52.26 -33.97
C ALA A 140 20.70 52.90 -35.33
N SER A 141 19.94 52.55 -36.38
CA SER A 141 20.09 53.10 -37.73
C SER A 141 19.76 54.60 -37.78
N LEU A 142 18.68 55.02 -37.10
CA LEU A 142 18.33 56.43 -36.92
C LEU A 142 19.40 57.19 -36.14
N LEU A 143 20.00 56.57 -35.10
CA LEU A 143 21.12 57.17 -34.37
C LEU A 143 22.40 57.29 -35.20
N GLU A 144 22.78 56.26 -35.98
CA GLU A 144 23.90 56.33 -36.95
C GLU A 144 23.70 57.50 -37.92
N THR A 145 22.51 57.64 -38.51
CA THR A 145 22.20 58.74 -39.45
C THR A 145 22.10 60.12 -38.79
N SER A 146 21.92 60.19 -37.47
CA SER A 146 21.94 61.46 -36.73
C SER A 146 23.35 61.97 -36.40
N GLN A 147 24.37 61.11 -36.43
CA GLN A 147 25.73 61.44 -35.99
C GLN A 147 26.71 61.74 -37.14
N GLY A 148 26.32 62.67 -38.02
CA GLY A 148 27.27 63.54 -38.72
C GLY A 148 26.99 63.80 -40.21
N PRO A 149 27.55 64.87 -40.80
CA PRO A 149 28.52 65.82 -40.21
C PRO A 149 27.96 67.25 -40.07
N SER A 150 27.65 67.69 -38.85
CA SER A 150 27.18 69.05 -38.56
C SER A 150 27.98 69.72 -37.44
N ASN A 151 29.28 69.92 -37.65
CA ASN A 151 30.13 70.80 -36.82
C ASN A 151 31.49 71.16 -37.50
N LEU A 152 31.45 71.64 -38.75
CA LEU A 152 32.60 72.26 -39.42
C LEU A 152 32.18 73.46 -40.30
N MET A 153 31.90 74.60 -39.67
CA MET A 153 32.26 75.94 -40.17
C MET A 153 32.10 76.97 -39.03
N GLY A 154 33.02 77.93 -38.95
CA GLY A 154 33.10 78.89 -37.82
C GLY A 154 32.32 80.19 -38.03
N ASN A 155 32.10 80.92 -36.94
CA ASN A 155 31.54 82.28 -36.94
C ASN A 155 32.38 83.25 -37.78
N GLY A 156 31.71 84.11 -38.57
CA GLY A 156 32.32 85.22 -39.30
C GLY A 156 31.26 86.14 -39.91
N ASN A 157 31.06 87.33 -39.33
CA ASN A 157 30.01 88.27 -39.74
C ASN A 157 30.35 89.02 -41.04
N ILE A 158 29.31 89.46 -41.78
CA ILE A 158 29.03 90.84 -42.28
C ILE A 158 27.74 90.77 -43.17
N PRO A 159 26.82 91.76 -43.20
CA PRO A 159 25.41 91.47 -43.59
C PRO A 159 24.85 92.21 -44.83
N SER A 160 23.67 91.72 -45.29
CA SER A 160 22.61 92.44 -46.05
C SER A 160 22.82 92.72 -47.57
N PRO A 161 21.75 93.01 -48.34
CA PRO A 161 20.45 92.31 -48.40
C PRO A 161 19.85 92.18 -49.84
N LEU A 162 18.60 91.65 -49.91
CA LEU A 162 17.59 91.85 -50.99
C LEU A 162 17.71 90.99 -52.27
N GLY A 163 16.62 90.27 -52.63
CA GLY A 163 16.51 89.49 -53.88
C GLY A 163 15.26 88.58 -53.92
N THR A 164 14.19 89.04 -54.56
CA THR A 164 12.89 88.35 -54.70
C THR A 164 12.88 87.21 -55.73
N GLY A 165 12.09 86.14 -55.51
CA GLY A 165 11.36 85.49 -56.62
C GLY A 165 11.18 83.96 -56.64
N THR A 166 9.94 83.53 -56.34
CA THR A 166 9.15 82.50 -57.09
C THR A 166 9.58 81.00 -57.14
N GLN A 167 8.58 80.12 -57.01
CA GLN A 167 8.59 78.66 -57.29
C GLN A 167 8.29 78.38 -58.80
N PRO A 168 7.90 77.15 -59.23
CA PRO A 168 8.61 75.85 -59.22
C PRO A 168 8.62 75.16 -60.62
N LEU A 169 9.34 74.02 -60.79
CA LEU A 169 8.84 72.92 -61.66
C LEU A 169 9.48 71.55 -61.40
N ASN A 170 8.75 70.48 -61.74
CA ASN A 170 9.22 69.10 -61.87
C ASN A 170 9.96 68.87 -63.21
N THR A 171 10.77 67.81 -63.33
CA THR A 171 10.46 66.63 -64.21
C THR A 171 11.48 65.48 -64.13
N SER A 172 10.96 64.25 -64.28
CA SER A 172 11.56 63.05 -64.90
C SER A 172 12.94 62.50 -64.48
N ALA A 173 12.90 61.47 -63.62
CA ALA A 173 13.32 60.09 -63.92
C ALA A 173 14.65 59.76 -64.64
N HIS A 174 15.48 58.95 -63.96
CA HIS A 174 16.28 57.89 -64.60
C HIS A 174 16.20 56.58 -63.79
N GLN A 175 16.50 55.45 -64.44
CA GLN A 175 16.38 54.09 -63.89
C GLN A 175 17.57 53.72 -62.99
N GLY A 176 17.36 52.90 -61.95
CA GLY A 176 18.41 52.56 -60.98
C GLY A 176 18.15 51.31 -60.12
N ALA A 177 18.19 50.14 -60.75
CA ALA A 177 18.32 48.78 -60.20
C ALA A 177 18.03 48.51 -58.70
N THR A 178 17.12 47.55 -58.46
CA THR A 178 16.94 46.83 -57.19
C THR A 178 18.25 46.36 -56.56
N ARG A 179 18.48 46.69 -55.28
CA ARG A 179 19.50 46.04 -54.43
C ARG A 179 18.88 45.41 -53.18
N HIS A 180 18.26 44.25 -53.41
CA HIS A 180 18.07 43.26 -52.35
C HIS A 180 19.43 42.68 -51.91
N SER A 181 19.48 42.07 -50.72
CA SER A 181 20.60 41.27 -50.17
C SER A 181 22.01 41.91 -50.07
N GLN A 182 22.18 42.82 -49.10
CA GLN A 182 23.45 42.97 -48.37
C GLN A 182 23.19 42.87 -46.86
N SER A 183 23.71 41.83 -46.22
CA SER A 183 23.56 41.61 -44.78
C SER A 183 24.37 42.66 -43.97
N PRO A 184 23.77 43.38 -42.99
CA PRO A 184 24.47 44.40 -42.20
C PRO A 184 25.75 43.91 -41.53
N TRP A 185 25.78 42.63 -41.15
CA TRP A 185 26.87 41.94 -40.47
C TRP A 185 28.23 41.99 -41.23
N LYS A 186 28.23 42.25 -42.55
CA LYS A 186 29.48 42.39 -43.32
C LYS A 186 30.20 43.74 -43.16
N ARG A 187 29.59 44.78 -42.53
CA ARG A 187 30.30 46.06 -42.26
C ARG A 187 31.30 45.98 -41.10
N LEU A 188 31.06 45.13 -40.10
CA LEU A 188 31.70 45.23 -38.78
C LEU A 188 33.16 44.76 -38.69
N PHE A 189 33.64 43.94 -39.64
CA PHE A 189 34.98 43.33 -39.59
C PHE A 189 35.92 43.77 -40.72
N GLY A 190 35.63 44.92 -41.35
CA GLY A 190 36.50 45.53 -42.36
C GLY A 190 37.76 46.15 -41.74
N LEU A 191 38.92 45.50 -41.92
CA LEU A 191 40.20 45.95 -41.38
C LEU A 191 40.63 47.29 -41.99
N HIS A 192 40.53 48.38 -41.24
CA HIS A 192 40.95 49.72 -41.67
C HIS A 192 42.48 49.87 -41.58
N LYS A 193 43.17 49.47 -42.66
CA LYS A 193 44.62 49.54 -42.80
C LYS A 193 45.08 50.99 -43.04
N ALA A 194 45.37 51.71 -41.96
CA ALA A 194 45.86 53.10 -42.02
C ALA A 194 47.14 53.21 -42.87
N ALA A 195 47.10 54.07 -43.90
CA ALA A 195 48.23 54.34 -44.78
C ALA A 195 49.15 55.44 -44.19
N GLN A 196 50.44 55.35 -44.49
CA GLN A 196 51.44 56.32 -44.00
C GLN A 196 51.32 57.65 -44.74
N SER A 197 51.26 58.76 -44.00
CA SER A 197 51.48 60.11 -44.53
C SER A 197 52.75 60.68 -43.91
N LYS A 198 53.81 60.80 -44.70
CA LYS A 198 55.06 61.47 -44.31
C LYS A 198 55.09 62.84 -44.97
N HIS A 199 55.29 63.90 -44.19
CA HIS A 199 55.74 65.17 -44.74
C HIS A 199 56.79 65.79 -43.80
N THR A 200 58.05 65.77 -44.22
CA THR A 200 59.16 66.34 -43.47
C THR A 200 59.40 67.77 -43.93
N PHE A 201 59.34 68.73 -43.01
CA PHE A 201 59.97 70.04 -43.17
C PHE A 201 60.42 70.56 -41.80
N ILE A 202 61.63 71.13 -41.75
CA ILE A 202 62.21 71.82 -40.60
C ILE A 202 62.86 73.10 -41.12
N PRO A 203 62.54 74.26 -40.53
CA PRO A 203 63.60 75.19 -40.15
C PRO A 203 63.50 75.61 -38.68
N ALA A 204 64.66 75.94 -38.11
CA ALA A 204 64.92 76.20 -36.70
C ALA A 204 64.07 77.29 -36.01
N GLU A 205 63.29 76.90 -34.99
CA GLU A 205 62.73 77.81 -33.97
C GLU A 205 62.95 77.27 -32.54
N ALA A 206 64.21 77.25 -32.12
CA ALA A 206 64.68 76.70 -30.85
C ALA A 206 64.35 77.62 -29.64
N ARG A 207 63.06 77.72 -29.29
CA ARG A 207 62.54 78.12 -27.95
C ARG A 207 61.06 77.77 -27.75
N HIS A 208 60.21 77.89 -28.78
CA HIS A 208 58.77 77.64 -28.64
C HIS A 208 58.38 76.16 -28.81
N LEU A 209 59.14 75.38 -29.60
CA LEU A 209 58.87 73.95 -29.79
C LEU A 209 59.01 73.12 -28.50
N ALA A 210 59.96 73.46 -27.62
CA ALA A 210 60.21 72.74 -26.37
C ALA A 210 58.94 72.67 -25.50
N GLY A 211 58.33 73.82 -25.20
CA GLY A 211 57.10 73.89 -24.41
C GLY A 211 55.84 73.39 -25.13
N SER A 212 55.91 72.99 -26.41
CA SER A 212 54.83 72.24 -27.07
C SER A 212 55.06 70.74 -26.93
N LEU A 213 56.28 70.29 -27.21
CA LEU A 213 56.69 68.88 -27.16
C LEU A 213 56.65 68.34 -25.71
N GLU A 214 57.00 69.15 -24.72
CA GLU A 214 56.85 68.86 -23.29
C GLU A 214 55.38 68.60 -22.88
N ARG A 215 54.42 69.38 -23.40
CA ARG A 215 52.99 69.14 -23.17
C ARG A 215 52.45 67.91 -23.91
N GLU A 216 53.14 67.47 -24.97
CA GLU A 216 52.82 66.27 -25.72
C GLU A 216 53.38 65.02 -25.01
N CYS A 217 54.61 65.09 -24.49
CA CYS A 217 55.14 64.13 -23.53
C CYS A 217 54.20 63.95 -22.34
N SER A 218 53.81 65.02 -21.63
CA SER A 218 52.86 64.93 -20.50
C SER A 218 51.39 64.76 -20.90
N ARG A 219 51.12 64.43 -22.16
CA ARG A 219 49.89 63.73 -22.59
C ARG A 219 50.17 62.23 -22.71
N LEU A 220 51.17 61.85 -23.49
CA LEU A 220 51.58 60.46 -23.70
C LEU A 220 51.96 59.73 -22.41
N GLU A 221 52.58 60.41 -21.44
CA GLU A 221 52.89 59.89 -20.10
C GLU A 221 51.61 59.49 -19.36
N ARG A 222 50.60 60.39 -19.30
CA ARG A 222 49.32 60.09 -18.63
C ARG A 222 48.49 59.05 -19.38
N ASP A 223 48.56 59.03 -20.72
CA ASP A 223 47.88 58.02 -21.53
C ASP A 223 48.56 56.64 -21.37
N LEU A 224 49.88 56.59 -21.17
CA LEU A 224 50.65 55.40 -20.82
C LEU A 224 50.39 54.93 -19.37
N GLU A 225 50.27 55.86 -18.42
CA GLU A 225 49.89 55.58 -17.03
C GLU A 225 48.47 55.00 -16.93
N GLU A 226 47.51 55.60 -17.65
CA GLU A 226 46.13 55.11 -17.74
C GLU A 226 46.06 53.77 -18.49
N GLY A 227 46.83 53.59 -19.55
CA GLY A 227 47.00 52.30 -20.22
C GLY A 227 47.56 51.22 -19.28
N SER A 228 48.58 51.57 -18.48
CA SER A 228 49.19 50.69 -17.48
C SER A 228 48.21 50.35 -16.34
N ARG A 229 47.41 51.33 -15.89
CA ARG A 229 46.33 51.15 -14.92
C ARG A 229 45.26 50.18 -15.44
N ARG A 230 44.82 50.35 -16.69
CA ARG A 230 43.86 49.44 -17.35
C ARG A 230 44.42 48.03 -17.51
N LEU A 231 45.69 47.90 -17.90
CA LEU A 231 46.37 46.61 -18.00
C LEU A 231 46.48 45.90 -16.64
N ALA A 232 46.81 46.65 -15.57
CA ALA A 232 46.84 46.11 -14.21
C ALA A 232 45.45 45.66 -13.72
N MET A 233 44.38 46.42 -14.03
CA MET A 233 43.00 45.99 -13.74
C MET A 233 42.63 44.73 -14.53
N ALA A 234 42.97 44.64 -15.82
CA ALA A 234 42.73 43.46 -16.65
C ALA A 234 43.48 42.22 -16.11
N HIS A 235 44.75 42.34 -15.73
CA HIS A 235 45.51 41.25 -15.11
C HIS A 235 44.93 40.81 -13.76
N ASN A 236 44.36 41.73 -12.98
CA ASN A 236 43.69 41.39 -11.72
C ASN A 236 42.37 40.66 -11.94
N GLU A 237 41.56 41.08 -12.92
CA GLU A 237 40.31 40.41 -13.26
C GLU A 237 40.54 39.04 -13.92
N ILE A 238 41.55 38.90 -14.78
CA ILE A 238 41.99 37.58 -15.32
C ILE A 238 42.36 36.63 -14.18
N ARG A 239 43.08 37.12 -13.15
CA ARG A 239 43.42 36.30 -11.97
C ARG A 239 42.16 35.92 -11.20
N ARG A 240 41.29 36.89 -10.88
CA ARG A 240 40.03 36.66 -10.16
C ARG A 240 39.14 35.61 -10.86
N LEU A 241 39.03 35.69 -12.19
CA LEU A 241 38.29 34.71 -13.00
C LEU A 241 38.98 33.34 -13.07
N THR A 242 40.32 33.29 -13.00
CA THR A 242 41.07 32.03 -12.89
C THR A 242 40.82 31.38 -11.53
N ASP A 243 40.94 32.14 -10.44
CA ASP A 243 40.68 31.67 -9.07
C ASP A 243 39.23 31.16 -8.91
N GLU A 244 38.26 31.86 -9.52
CA GLU A 244 36.84 31.47 -9.56
C GLU A 244 36.60 30.19 -10.37
N LEU A 245 37.26 30.04 -11.52
CA LEU A 245 37.20 28.84 -12.36
C LEU A 245 37.87 27.62 -11.69
N GLU A 246 39.01 27.80 -11.01
CA GLU A 246 39.66 26.74 -10.24
C GLU A 246 38.80 26.32 -9.04
N SER A 247 38.14 27.26 -8.35
CA SER A 247 37.17 26.96 -7.29
C SER A 247 35.97 26.15 -7.81
N ALA A 248 35.43 26.52 -8.97
CA ALA A 248 34.34 25.78 -9.62
C ALA A 248 34.76 24.36 -10.02
N HIS A 249 35.95 24.18 -10.61
CA HIS A 249 36.50 22.85 -10.92
C HIS A 249 36.78 22.01 -9.67
N LEU A 250 37.23 22.61 -8.58
CA LEU A 250 37.46 21.91 -7.31
C LEU A 250 36.13 21.45 -6.71
N THR A 251 35.11 22.30 -6.76
CA THR A 251 33.74 22.00 -6.32
C THR A 251 33.14 20.86 -7.16
N GLN A 252 33.29 20.91 -8.49
CA GLN A 252 32.87 19.80 -9.36
C GLN A 252 33.56 18.48 -8.96
N ARG A 253 34.89 18.49 -8.79
CA ARG A 253 35.66 17.27 -8.41
C ARG A 253 35.25 16.65 -7.07
N VAL A 254 34.69 17.43 -6.15
CA VAL A 254 34.16 16.91 -4.88
C VAL A 254 32.84 16.16 -5.09
N TYR A 255 31.92 16.71 -5.90
CA TYR A 255 30.58 16.15 -6.08
C TYR A 255 30.44 15.14 -7.24
N GLU A 256 31.36 15.14 -8.21
CA GLU A 256 31.35 14.20 -9.36
C GLU A 256 31.31 12.71 -8.95
N PRO A 257 32.06 12.22 -7.93
CA PRO A 257 31.98 10.81 -7.50
C PRO A 257 30.62 10.44 -6.91
N GLU A 258 29.97 11.38 -6.22
CA GLU A 258 28.68 11.18 -5.56
C GLU A 258 27.54 11.19 -6.61
N LEU A 259 27.64 12.08 -7.61
CA LEU A 259 26.80 12.07 -8.80
C LEU A 259 26.96 10.77 -9.59
N GLN A 260 28.20 10.28 -9.78
CA GLN A 260 28.46 9.02 -10.48
C GLN A 260 27.92 7.80 -9.70
N ALA A 261 28.02 7.80 -8.37
CA ALA A 261 27.42 6.76 -7.53
C ALA A 261 25.89 6.75 -7.64
N ALA A 262 25.24 7.92 -7.58
CA ALA A 262 23.79 8.04 -7.76
C ALA A 262 23.33 7.59 -9.17
N GLN A 263 24.11 7.87 -10.22
CA GLN A 263 23.83 7.35 -11.57
C GLN A 263 23.89 5.82 -11.63
N GLN A 264 24.86 5.20 -10.94
CA GLN A 264 24.96 3.74 -10.86
C GLN A 264 23.80 3.11 -10.06
N GLU A 265 23.38 3.74 -8.96
CA GLU A 265 22.22 3.31 -8.17
C GLU A 265 20.93 3.37 -9.00
N VAL A 266 20.70 4.46 -9.73
CA VAL A 266 19.54 4.61 -10.64
C VAL A 266 19.53 3.50 -11.71
N GLU A 267 20.68 3.11 -12.26
CA GLU A 267 20.74 2.04 -13.26
C GLU A 267 20.54 0.63 -12.66
N GLN A 268 21.00 0.39 -11.42
CA GLN A 268 20.67 -0.83 -10.68
C GLN A 268 19.18 -0.91 -10.36
N LEU A 269 18.57 0.18 -9.90
CA LEU A 269 17.13 0.27 -9.62
C LEU A 269 16.28 0.05 -10.89
N ARG A 270 16.69 0.60 -12.05
CA ARG A 270 16.06 0.33 -13.35
C ARG A 270 16.08 -1.16 -13.70
N GLN A 271 17.21 -1.84 -13.48
CA GLN A 271 17.33 -3.27 -13.73
C GLN A 271 16.45 -4.08 -12.77
N GLU A 272 16.36 -3.71 -11.49
CA GLU A 272 15.50 -4.41 -10.52
C GLU A 272 14.01 -4.21 -10.82
N VAL A 273 13.57 -2.99 -11.15
CA VAL A 273 12.22 -2.71 -11.65
C VAL A 273 11.92 -3.53 -12.91
N GLN A 274 12.89 -3.74 -13.81
CA GLN A 274 12.72 -4.60 -14.98
C GLN A 274 12.64 -6.10 -14.63
N LYS A 275 13.21 -6.56 -13.50
CA LYS A 275 13.02 -7.93 -12.99
C LYS A 275 11.65 -8.08 -12.35
N LEU A 276 11.28 -7.18 -11.44
CA LEU A 276 9.97 -7.16 -10.75
C LEU A 276 8.82 -7.18 -11.78
N LYS A 277 8.87 -6.29 -12.78
CA LYS A 277 7.88 -6.25 -13.88
C LYS A 277 7.77 -7.56 -14.69
N LYS A 278 8.83 -8.38 -14.75
CA LYS A 278 8.76 -9.72 -15.37
C LYS A 278 8.07 -10.72 -14.45
N TYR A 279 8.36 -10.69 -13.15
CA TYR A 279 7.70 -11.55 -12.16
C TYR A 279 6.20 -11.22 -12.02
N GLU A 280 5.85 -9.94 -11.82
CA GLU A 280 4.47 -9.45 -11.79
C GLU A 280 3.67 -9.91 -13.02
N MET A 281 4.25 -9.81 -14.21
CA MET A 281 3.61 -10.24 -15.46
C MET A 281 3.43 -11.77 -15.54
N VAL A 282 4.29 -12.56 -14.87
CA VAL A 282 4.12 -14.02 -14.77
C VAL A 282 3.04 -14.38 -13.75
N GLU A 283 3.01 -13.72 -12.59
CA GLU A 283 1.95 -13.94 -11.59
C GLU A 283 0.57 -13.48 -12.10
N LEU A 284 0.49 -12.35 -12.80
CA LEU A 284 -0.73 -11.86 -13.44
C LEU A 284 -1.28 -12.84 -14.50
N ARG A 285 -0.40 -13.52 -15.26
CA ARG A 285 -0.83 -14.60 -16.19
C ARG A 285 -1.42 -15.78 -15.41
N LYS A 286 -0.71 -16.28 -14.39
CA LYS A 286 -1.21 -17.40 -13.54
C LYS A 286 -2.56 -17.07 -12.89
N ALA A 287 -2.70 -15.85 -12.35
CA ALA A 287 -3.95 -15.38 -11.76
C ALA A 287 -5.08 -15.32 -12.80
N LYS A 288 -4.79 -14.84 -14.02
CA LYS A 288 -5.76 -14.86 -15.12
C LYS A 288 -6.13 -16.29 -15.53
N GLU A 289 -5.17 -17.18 -15.73
CA GLU A 289 -5.41 -18.59 -16.11
C GLU A 289 -6.26 -19.33 -15.06
N LEU A 290 -6.05 -19.05 -13.77
CA LEU A 290 -6.90 -19.56 -12.69
C LEU A 290 -8.31 -18.97 -12.74
N ASN A 291 -8.47 -17.68 -13.05
CA ASN A 291 -9.77 -17.04 -13.17
C ASN A 291 -10.54 -17.55 -14.41
N ASP A 292 -9.88 -17.66 -15.56
CA ASP A 292 -10.44 -18.22 -16.80
C ASP A 292 -10.93 -19.69 -16.58
N ARG A 293 -10.21 -20.46 -15.76
CA ARG A 293 -10.62 -21.81 -15.29
C ARG A 293 -11.85 -21.75 -14.38
N LEU A 294 -11.88 -20.86 -13.38
CA LEU A 294 -13.03 -20.72 -12.48
C LEU A 294 -14.28 -20.26 -13.26
N ASP A 295 -14.14 -19.39 -14.26
CA ASP A 295 -15.23 -19.00 -15.15
C ASP A 295 -15.74 -20.15 -16.02
N LEU A 296 -14.88 -21.09 -16.43
CA LEU A 296 -15.31 -22.34 -17.09
C LEU A 296 -16.12 -23.22 -16.12
N GLU A 297 -15.64 -23.38 -14.89
CA GLU A 297 -16.30 -24.18 -13.84
C GLU A 297 -17.66 -23.58 -13.43
N ILE A 298 -17.74 -22.26 -13.23
CA ILE A 298 -18.99 -21.52 -12.99
C ILE A 298 -19.97 -21.68 -14.15
N ARG A 299 -19.52 -21.65 -15.41
CA ARG A 299 -20.37 -21.90 -16.58
C ARG A 299 -20.86 -23.35 -16.66
N ALA A 300 -20.02 -24.33 -16.30
CA ALA A 300 -20.42 -25.73 -16.22
C ALA A 300 -21.48 -25.94 -15.11
N LEU A 301 -21.23 -25.43 -13.90
CA LEU A 301 -22.17 -25.50 -12.77
C LEU A 301 -23.50 -24.81 -13.08
N ARG A 302 -23.50 -23.57 -13.62
CA ARG A 302 -24.71 -22.87 -14.08
C ARG A 302 -25.47 -23.63 -15.18
N THR A 303 -24.80 -24.53 -15.91
CA THR A 303 -25.44 -25.37 -16.93
C THR A 303 -26.00 -26.65 -16.31
N ARG A 304 -25.29 -27.26 -15.34
CA ARG A 304 -25.80 -28.41 -14.57
C ARG A 304 -27.00 -28.06 -13.69
N VAL A 305 -27.02 -26.87 -13.10
CA VAL A 305 -28.19 -26.35 -12.37
C VAL A 305 -29.40 -26.25 -13.31
N ARG A 306 -29.24 -25.64 -14.50
CA ARG A 306 -30.32 -25.56 -15.50
C ARG A 306 -30.82 -26.91 -16.01
N THR A 307 -29.96 -27.94 -16.12
CA THR A 307 -30.44 -29.30 -16.44
C THR A 307 -31.20 -29.92 -15.28
N LEU A 308 -30.71 -29.78 -14.04
CA LEU A 308 -31.44 -30.23 -12.84
C LEU A 308 -32.79 -29.51 -12.65
N ASP A 309 -32.89 -28.21 -12.97
CA ASP A 309 -34.15 -27.47 -12.94
C ASP A 309 -35.15 -27.97 -14.01
N THR A 310 -34.67 -28.33 -15.20
CA THR A 310 -35.55 -28.91 -16.24
C THR A 310 -35.95 -30.36 -15.93
N GLU A 311 -35.06 -31.17 -15.37
CA GLU A 311 -35.35 -32.50 -14.82
C GLU A 311 -36.42 -32.39 -13.71
N LYS A 312 -36.24 -31.48 -12.74
CA LYS A 312 -37.18 -31.20 -11.65
C LYS A 312 -38.54 -30.73 -12.16
N ASN A 313 -38.58 -29.77 -13.09
CA ASN A 313 -39.85 -29.24 -13.61
C ASN A 313 -40.63 -30.32 -14.39
N SER A 314 -39.93 -31.19 -15.13
CA SER A 314 -40.53 -32.35 -15.81
C SER A 314 -41.14 -33.34 -14.81
N LEU A 315 -40.41 -33.68 -13.73
CA LEU A 315 -40.92 -34.53 -12.65
C LEU A 315 -42.11 -33.88 -11.90
N GLN A 316 -42.08 -32.57 -11.70
CA GLN A 316 -43.19 -31.85 -11.08
C GLN A 316 -44.43 -31.86 -11.99
N GLN A 317 -44.26 -31.78 -13.31
CA GLN A 317 -45.36 -31.93 -14.27
C GLN A 317 -45.94 -33.35 -14.30
N THR A 318 -45.11 -34.41 -14.21
CA THR A 318 -45.64 -35.79 -14.13
C THR A 318 -46.36 -36.05 -12.81
N VAL A 319 -45.88 -35.50 -11.69
CA VAL A 319 -46.59 -35.57 -10.40
C VAL A 319 -47.96 -34.90 -10.47
N VAL A 320 -48.06 -33.68 -11.02
CA VAL A 320 -49.36 -32.99 -11.20
C VAL A 320 -50.29 -33.76 -12.15
N SER A 321 -49.74 -34.39 -13.19
CA SER A 321 -50.52 -35.22 -14.12
C SER A 321 -51.11 -36.44 -13.38
N LEU A 322 -50.28 -37.18 -12.63
CA LEU A 322 -50.70 -38.32 -11.83
C LEU A 322 -51.69 -37.94 -10.72
N GLN A 323 -51.55 -36.77 -10.10
CA GLN A 323 -52.54 -36.24 -9.15
C GLN A 323 -53.89 -36.02 -9.84
N SER A 324 -53.92 -35.41 -11.04
CA SER A 324 -55.16 -35.22 -11.78
C SER A 324 -55.79 -36.53 -12.28
N GLU A 325 -54.99 -37.56 -12.58
CA GLU A 325 -55.47 -38.91 -12.87
C GLU A 325 -56.00 -39.63 -11.62
N GLU A 326 -55.43 -39.36 -10.45
CA GLU A 326 -55.92 -39.90 -9.19
C GLU A 326 -57.24 -39.22 -8.78
N GLU A 327 -57.34 -37.90 -8.87
CA GLU A 327 -58.58 -37.15 -8.66
C GLU A 327 -59.69 -37.63 -9.61
N GLN A 328 -59.39 -37.86 -10.90
CA GLN A 328 -60.34 -38.44 -11.84
C GLN A 328 -60.75 -39.87 -11.48
N GLN A 329 -59.82 -40.72 -11.00
CA GLN A 329 -60.14 -42.06 -10.51
C GLN A 329 -60.94 -42.03 -9.20
N GLN A 330 -60.71 -41.05 -8.32
CA GLN A 330 -61.47 -40.85 -7.08
C GLN A 330 -62.89 -40.33 -7.40
N GLN A 331 -63.05 -39.34 -8.27
CA GLN A 331 -64.35 -38.86 -8.75
C GLN A 331 -65.13 -39.95 -9.51
N GLY A 332 -64.43 -40.76 -10.31
CA GLY A 332 -65.01 -41.94 -10.98
C GLY A 332 -65.54 -42.97 -9.97
N LYS A 333 -64.82 -43.22 -8.87
CA LYS A 333 -65.29 -44.08 -7.77
C LYS A 333 -66.47 -43.47 -7.00
N VAL A 334 -66.51 -42.15 -6.80
CA VAL A 334 -67.66 -41.47 -6.17
C VAL A 334 -68.90 -41.61 -7.05
N ASN A 335 -68.78 -41.33 -8.36
CA ASN A 335 -69.88 -41.47 -9.30
C ASN A 335 -70.39 -42.93 -9.37
N GLN A 336 -69.49 -43.92 -9.40
CA GLN A 336 -69.83 -45.34 -9.32
C GLN A 336 -70.45 -45.73 -7.96
N SER A 337 -70.06 -45.09 -6.86
CA SER A 337 -70.65 -45.29 -5.54
C SER A 337 -72.08 -44.74 -5.47
N ASP A 338 -72.38 -43.61 -6.12
CA ASP A 338 -73.73 -43.05 -6.21
C ASP A 338 -74.64 -43.89 -7.13
N GLU A 339 -74.10 -44.46 -8.21
CA GLU A 339 -74.81 -45.45 -9.01
C GLU A 339 -75.04 -46.75 -8.23
N LEU A 340 -74.06 -47.24 -7.46
CA LEU A 340 -74.22 -48.36 -6.53
C LEU A 340 -75.28 -48.05 -5.46
N ALA A 341 -75.34 -46.83 -4.92
CA ALA A 341 -76.37 -46.43 -3.97
C ALA A 341 -77.77 -46.46 -4.60
N LYS A 342 -77.93 -45.99 -5.84
CA LYS A 342 -79.18 -46.14 -6.61
C LYS A 342 -79.53 -47.60 -6.88
N VAL A 343 -78.56 -48.43 -7.28
CA VAL A 343 -78.76 -49.87 -7.49
C VAL A 343 -79.15 -50.57 -6.18
N VAL A 344 -78.58 -50.20 -5.03
CA VAL A 344 -78.95 -50.75 -3.71
C VAL A 344 -80.35 -50.29 -3.25
N LEU A 345 -80.80 -49.09 -3.64
CA LEU A 345 -82.18 -48.64 -3.42
C LEU A 345 -83.18 -49.39 -4.31
N LEU A 346 -82.89 -49.55 -5.60
CA LEU A 346 -83.69 -50.37 -6.51
C LEU A 346 -83.69 -51.85 -6.09
N GLN A 347 -82.57 -52.37 -5.58
CA GLN A 347 -82.49 -53.70 -4.96
C GLN A 347 -83.31 -53.82 -3.67
N ARG A 348 -83.62 -52.73 -2.96
CA ARG A 348 -84.57 -52.75 -1.83
C ARG A 348 -86.02 -52.85 -2.30
N GLU A 349 -86.40 -52.14 -3.35
CA GLU A 349 -87.73 -52.31 -3.97
C GLU A 349 -87.88 -53.72 -4.56
N VAL A 350 -86.87 -54.19 -5.29
CA VAL A 350 -86.83 -55.57 -5.80
C VAL A 350 -86.87 -56.59 -4.64
N LYS A 351 -86.20 -56.37 -3.51
CA LYS A 351 -86.29 -57.27 -2.34
C LYS A 351 -87.67 -57.40 -1.72
N LEU A 352 -88.55 -56.40 -1.86
CA LEU A 352 -89.93 -56.51 -1.40
C LEU A 352 -90.75 -57.42 -2.34
N LEU A 353 -90.51 -57.33 -3.66
CA LEU A 353 -91.20 -58.12 -4.69
C LEU A 353 -90.60 -59.52 -4.88
N GLN A 354 -89.31 -59.71 -4.61
CA GLN A 354 -88.56 -60.96 -4.77
C GLN A 354 -88.52 -61.79 -3.48
N SER A 355 -89.65 -61.81 -2.77
CA SER A 355 -89.92 -62.70 -1.63
C SER A 355 -90.62 -64.00 -2.04
N ALA A 356 -90.66 -64.29 -3.35
CA ALA A 356 -91.19 -65.52 -3.94
C ALA A 356 -90.18 -66.15 -4.91
N LEU A 357 -90.04 -67.49 -4.83
CA LEU A 357 -89.09 -68.37 -5.55
C LEU A 357 -87.60 -68.27 -5.13
N GLN A 358 -86.81 -69.29 -5.54
CA GLN A 358 -85.56 -69.72 -4.90
C GLN A 358 -84.25 -69.29 -5.60
N GLU A 359 -83.15 -69.54 -4.88
CA GLU A 359 -81.72 -69.71 -5.25
C GLU A 359 -81.38 -70.32 -6.64
N PRO A 360 -80.08 -70.35 -7.09
CA PRO A 360 -78.82 -69.80 -6.51
C PRO A 360 -77.88 -69.07 -7.54
N GLN A 361 -76.60 -68.89 -7.15
CA GLN A 361 -75.40 -68.51 -7.94
C GLN A 361 -75.28 -67.01 -8.28
N ILE A 362 -74.26 -66.25 -7.82
CA ILE A 362 -72.79 -66.41 -7.86
C ILE A 362 -72.23 -66.39 -9.30
N ASN A 363 -71.72 -65.22 -9.75
CA ASN A 363 -70.51 -65.07 -10.58
C ASN A 363 -70.23 -63.60 -11.02
N GLN A 364 -69.96 -62.66 -10.09
CA GLN A 364 -69.40 -61.34 -10.48
C GLN A 364 -68.57 -60.61 -9.41
N ALA A 365 -67.84 -61.36 -8.58
CA ALA A 365 -66.96 -60.80 -7.52
C ALA A 365 -65.45 -60.98 -7.79
N LYS A 366 -65.05 -61.38 -9.01
CA LYS A 366 -63.65 -61.77 -9.33
C LYS A 366 -62.81 -60.72 -10.07
N GLU A 367 -63.40 -59.82 -10.85
CA GLU A 367 -62.62 -58.92 -11.73
C GLU A 367 -62.19 -57.61 -11.02
N LEU A 368 -63.09 -56.96 -10.27
CA LEU A 368 -62.75 -55.74 -9.52
C LEU A 368 -61.68 -56.02 -8.45
N ALA A 369 -61.79 -57.15 -7.74
CA ALA A 369 -60.76 -57.62 -6.82
C ALA A 369 -59.39 -57.74 -7.51
N GLY A 370 -59.34 -58.42 -8.67
CA GLY A 370 -58.11 -58.60 -9.44
C GLY A 370 -57.42 -57.28 -9.86
N SER A 371 -58.18 -56.24 -10.21
CA SER A 371 -57.62 -54.93 -10.58
C SER A 371 -56.96 -54.17 -9.42
N GLN A 372 -57.44 -54.37 -8.19
CA GLN A 372 -56.90 -53.73 -6.99
C GLN A 372 -55.82 -54.59 -6.35
N GLU A 373 -55.96 -55.92 -6.41
CA GLU A 373 -54.96 -56.89 -5.98
C GLU A 373 -53.71 -56.88 -6.87
N THR A 374 -53.83 -56.68 -8.19
CA THR A 374 -52.65 -56.50 -9.07
C THR A 374 -51.89 -55.20 -8.77
N LYS A 375 -52.55 -54.06 -8.58
CA LYS A 375 -51.88 -52.81 -8.15
C LYS A 375 -51.21 -52.96 -6.78
N LEU A 376 -51.88 -53.63 -5.83
CA LEU A 376 -51.32 -53.93 -4.51
C LEU A 376 -50.12 -54.90 -4.58
N ASN A 377 -50.19 -55.91 -5.45
CA ASN A 377 -49.12 -56.89 -5.62
C ASN A 377 -47.92 -56.31 -6.39
N GLN A 378 -48.13 -55.44 -7.39
CA GLN A 378 -47.05 -54.67 -8.02
C GLN A 378 -46.33 -53.76 -7.01
N SER A 379 -47.07 -53.11 -6.10
CA SER A 379 -46.47 -52.32 -5.02
C SER A 379 -45.70 -53.20 -4.02
N LYS A 380 -46.25 -54.36 -3.61
CA LYS A 380 -45.54 -55.33 -2.75
C LYS A 380 -44.32 -55.92 -3.44
N GLU A 381 -44.38 -56.18 -4.75
CA GLU A 381 -43.26 -56.64 -5.57
C GLU A 381 -42.18 -55.58 -5.63
N PHE A 382 -42.50 -54.32 -5.92
CA PHE A 382 -41.52 -53.22 -5.90
C PHE A 382 -40.86 -53.03 -4.53
N CYS A 383 -41.64 -53.08 -3.43
CA CYS A 383 -41.09 -53.02 -2.07
C CYS A 383 -40.19 -54.22 -1.75
N ARG A 384 -40.59 -55.43 -2.16
CA ARG A 384 -39.79 -56.65 -2.02
C ARG A 384 -38.52 -56.60 -2.85
N ASP A 385 -38.59 -56.13 -4.09
CA ASP A 385 -37.47 -55.99 -5.01
C ASP A 385 -36.45 -54.94 -4.50
N LEU A 386 -36.92 -53.87 -3.86
CA LEU A 386 -36.08 -52.94 -3.10
C LEU A 386 -35.48 -53.57 -1.84
N GLN A 387 -36.25 -54.36 -1.08
CA GLN A 387 -35.78 -55.03 0.13
C GLN A 387 -34.77 -56.15 -0.17
N ASP A 388 -34.93 -56.86 -1.29
CA ASP A 388 -34.00 -57.87 -1.80
C ASP A 388 -32.75 -57.22 -2.39
N LYS A 389 -32.85 -56.05 -3.04
CA LYS A 389 -31.69 -55.20 -3.40
C LYS A 389 -30.92 -54.71 -2.17
N LEU A 390 -31.62 -54.25 -1.13
CA LEU A 390 -31.01 -53.85 0.13
C LEU A 390 -30.37 -55.05 0.86
N SER A 391 -31.02 -56.22 0.85
CA SER A 391 -30.50 -57.46 1.47
C SER A 391 -29.30 -58.02 0.72
N THR A 392 -29.30 -58.00 -0.63
CA THR A 392 -28.14 -58.42 -1.44
C THR A 392 -26.98 -57.43 -1.33
N GLN A 393 -27.25 -56.12 -1.28
CA GLN A 393 -26.21 -55.12 -0.99
C GLN A 393 -25.64 -55.28 0.42
N SER A 394 -26.48 -55.51 1.43
CA SER A 394 -26.05 -55.76 2.81
C SER A 394 -25.25 -57.06 2.94
N LYS A 395 -25.65 -58.16 2.28
CA LYS A 395 -24.87 -59.40 2.19
C LYS A 395 -23.53 -59.19 1.49
N CYS A 396 -23.49 -58.44 0.39
CA CYS A 396 -22.25 -58.11 -0.31
C CYS A 396 -21.30 -57.29 0.58
N LEU A 397 -21.81 -56.34 1.37
CA LEU A 397 -21.01 -55.61 2.35
C LEU A 397 -20.46 -56.54 3.46
N LEU A 398 -21.29 -57.44 3.99
CA LEU A 398 -20.90 -58.42 5.02
C LEU A 398 -19.86 -59.44 4.51
N GLU A 399 -19.96 -59.81 3.23
CA GLU A 399 -18.98 -60.65 2.52
C GLU A 399 -17.67 -59.88 2.26
N LYS A 400 -17.73 -58.57 1.98
CA LYS A 400 -16.54 -57.71 1.91
C LYS A 400 -15.91 -57.49 3.29
N GLU A 401 -16.68 -57.39 4.36
CA GLU A 401 -16.14 -57.35 5.74
C GLU A 401 -15.45 -58.66 6.10
N SER A 402 -16.02 -59.82 5.74
CA SER A 402 -15.36 -61.12 5.99
C SER A 402 -14.08 -61.29 5.16
N GLU A 403 -14.04 -60.80 3.92
CA GLU A 403 -12.83 -60.74 3.09
C GLU A 403 -11.78 -59.80 3.70
N ILE A 404 -12.18 -58.62 4.21
CA ILE A 404 -11.29 -57.68 4.90
C ILE A 404 -10.73 -58.29 6.20
N LEU A 405 -11.55 -59.00 6.99
CA LEU A 405 -11.11 -59.70 8.20
C LEU A 405 -10.15 -60.84 7.86
N SER A 406 -10.41 -61.62 6.81
CA SER A 406 -9.49 -62.65 6.32
C SER A 406 -8.16 -62.06 5.84
N LEU A 407 -8.20 -60.96 5.08
CA LEU A 407 -6.99 -60.24 4.63
C LEU A 407 -6.21 -59.61 5.80
N LYS A 408 -6.90 -59.14 6.85
CA LYS A 408 -6.28 -58.66 8.09
C LYS A 408 -5.58 -59.81 8.83
N GLN A 409 -6.23 -60.97 8.96
CA GLN A 409 -5.65 -62.15 9.57
C GLN A 409 -4.44 -62.67 8.77
N GLN A 410 -4.50 -62.68 7.43
CA GLN A 410 -3.35 -63.00 6.57
C GLN A 410 -2.19 -62.00 6.71
N LEU A 411 -2.50 -60.71 6.91
CA LEU A 411 -1.48 -59.70 7.16
C LEU A 411 -0.79 -59.95 8.51
N GLU A 412 -1.59 -60.21 9.55
CA GLU A 412 -1.13 -60.49 10.91
C GLU A 412 -0.32 -61.79 11.01
N THR A 413 -0.69 -62.86 10.31
CA THR A 413 0.16 -64.06 10.21
C THR A 413 1.46 -63.77 9.44
N SER A 414 1.40 -63.03 8.33
CA SER A 414 2.63 -62.67 7.58
C SER A 414 3.55 -61.71 8.34
N GLN A 415 3.01 -60.90 9.25
CA GLN A 415 3.78 -60.05 10.17
C GLN A 415 4.45 -60.91 11.25
N ASN A 416 3.71 -61.83 11.88
CA ASN A 416 4.29 -62.78 12.82
C ASN A 416 5.36 -63.68 12.16
N GLU A 417 5.20 -64.08 10.90
CA GLU A 417 6.23 -64.78 10.13
C GLU A 417 7.48 -63.90 9.91
N LEU A 418 7.31 -62.62 9.58
CA LEU A 418 8.40 -61.65 9.41
C LEU A 418 9.13 -61.36 10.73
N ASP A 419 8.42 -61.28 11.84
CA ASP A 419 9.00 -61.03 13.16
C ASP A 419 9.74 -62.27 13.68
N ASN A 420 9.23 -63.49 13.43
CA ASN A 420 9.96 -64.73 13.63
C ASN A 420 11.19 -64.84 12.71
N LEU A 421 11.12 -64.35 11.47
CA LEU A 421 12.27 -64.30 10.56
C LEU A 421 13.33 -63.31 11.07
N THR A 422 12.90 -62.15 11.58
CA THR A 422 13.79 -61.15 12.21
C THR A 422 14.43 -61.72 13.48
N ALA A 423 13.68 -62.40 14.35
CA ALA A 423 14.21 -63.07 15.54
C ALA A 423 15.21 -64.20 15.19
N THR A 424 14.93 -64.98 14.14
CA THR A 424 15.86 -66.01 13.64
C THR A 424 17.05 -65.43 12.87
N VAL A 425 17.00 -64.19 12.39
CA VAL A 425 18.17 -63.45 11.88
C VAL A 425 19.00 -62.92 13.04
N CYS A 426 18.43 -62.22 14.03
CA CYS A 426 19.19 -61.73 15.19
C CYS A 426 19.88 -62.85 15.97
N THR A 427 19.24 -64.01 16.15
CA THR A 427 19.88 -65.16 16.82
C THR A 427 20.99 -65.79 15.99
N LYS A 428 20.87 -65.84 14.65
CA LYS A 428 21.95 -66.27 13.76
C LYS A 428 23.10 -65.27 13.67
N GLU A 429 22.81 -63.97 13.74
CA GLU A 429 23.81 -62.91 13.79
C GLU A 429 24.63 -62.98 15.09
N ASN A 430 23.96 -63.14 16.24
CA ASN A 430 24.61 -63.39 17.52
C ASN A 430 25.48 -64.67 17.49
N HIS A 431 24.96 -65.79 16.97
CA HIS A 431 25.78 -67.01 16.85
C HIS A 431 26.94 -66.88 15.85
N LEU A 432 26.81 -66.11 14.77
CA LEU A 432 27.93 -65.84 13.83
C LEU A 432 28.98 -64.88 14.43
N GLN A 433 28.59 -64.07 15.42
CA GLN A 433 29.51 -63.27 16.23
C GLN A 433 30.31 -64.17 17.21
N GLU A 434 29.64 -65.11 17.88
CA GLU A 434 30.25 -66.05 18.84
C GLU A 434 31.10 -67.15 18.17
N GLN A 435 30.65 -67.71 17.04
CA GLN A 435 31.32 -68.82 16.35
C GLN A 435 32.66 -68.44 15.69
N LYS A 436 33.11 -67.18 15.80
CA LYS A 436 34.46 -66.75 15.38
C LYS A 436 35.57 -67.01 16.41
N LEU A 437 35.24 -67.53 17.60
CA LEU A 437 36.22 -67.77 18.67
C LEU A 437 36.33 -69.25 19.12
N GLY A 438 36.33 -70.21 18.18
CA GLY A 438 36.53 -71.64 18.53
C GLY A 438 36.79 -72.61 17.37
N LYS A 439 37.61 -73.63 17.65
CA LYS A 439 37.91 -74.86 16.87
C LYS A 439 38.44 -75.94 17.84
N PRO A 440 38.58 -77.23 17.46
CA PRO A 440 37.65 -78.15 16.77
C PRO A 440 37.55 -79.54 17.47
N LYS A 441 36.75 -80.51 16.96
CA LYS A 441 36.98 -82.00 16.86
C LYS A 441 35.77 -82.95 17.13
N GLU A 442 35.71 -84.00 16.29
CA GLU A 442 35.51 -85.47 16.53
C GLU A 442 34.26 -86.14 17.15
N ALA A 443 33.85 -87.25 16.47
CA ALA A 443 33.46 -88.60 16.96
C ALA A 443 31.98 -89.10 17.05
N ASP A 444 31.74 -90.18 16.26
CA ASP A 444 31.15 -91.51 16.59
C ASP A 444 29.65 -91.88 16.73
N SER A 445 29.37 -93.11 16.21
CA SER A 445 28.41 -94.15 16.66
C SER A 445 26.88 -94.04 16.43
N GLN A 446 26.08 -95.14 16.31
CA GLN A 446 26.29 -96.53 15.80
C GLN A 446 24.93 -97.31 15.75
N HIS A 447 24.76 -98.27 14.82
CA HIS A 447 23.85 -99.48 14.88
C HIS A 447 22.31 -99.31 15.10
N SER A 448 21.41 -100.26 14.80
CA SER A 448 21.38 -101.55 14.03
C SER A 448 19.91 -101.81 13.56
N GLU A 449 19.31 -102.97 13.21
CA GLU A 449 19.61 -104.42 13.23
C GLU A 449 18.75 -105.21 12.19
N ASN A 450 18.57 -106.54 12.35
CA ASN A 450 17.78 -107.49 11.51
C ASN A 450 16.58 -108.07 12.33
N THR A 451 15.72 -109.04 11.94
CA THR A 451 15.85 -110.34 11.20
C THR A 451 14.40 -110.81 10.86
N ASP A 452 14.01 -111.41 9.72
CA ASP A 452 14.20 -112.80 9.20
C ASP A 452 13.96 -113.91 10.29
N CYS A 453 13.37 -115.10 10.08
CA CYS A 453 13.44 -116.07 8.97
C CYS A 453 12.23 -117.05 8.89
N GLN A 454 11.89 -117.51 7.66
CA GLN A 454 11.71 -118.93 7.18
C GLN A 454 10.76 -119.91 7.98
N VAL A 455 10.26 -121.07 7.48
CA VAL A 455 10.88 -122.21 6.76
C VAL A 455 9.85 -123.09 6.00
N LYS A 456 10.18 -123.42 4.73
CA LYS A 456 10.03 -124.63 3.87
C LYS A 456 8.92 -125.71 4.09
N ASP A 457 8.57 -126.32 2.96
CA ASP A 457 7.66 -127.47 2.73
C ASP A 457 8.26 -128.86 3.04
N ASP A 458 7.39 -129.86 3.30
CA ASP A 458 7.32 -131.10 2.47
C ASP A 458 6.00 -131.91 2.66
N LYS A 459 5.72 -132.78 1.68
CA LYS A 459 4.73 -133.91 1.49
C LYS A 459 4.02 -134.54 2.71
N GLU A 460 2.86 -135.25 2.63
CA GLU A 460 1.94 -135.68 1.54
C GLU A 460 0.54 -136.11 2.09
N LEU A 461 -0.36 -136.61 1.22
CA LEU A 461 -1.74 -137.12 1.47
C LEU A 461 -2.84 -136.12 1.88
N GLN A 462 -3.67 -135.71 0.91
CA GLN A 462 -5.12 -136.04 0.87
C GLN A 462 -5.73 -135.74 -0.52
N THR A 463 -5.24 -136.44 -1.53
CA THR A 463 -5.38 -136.06 -2.95
C THR A 463 -6.72 -136.48 -3.58
N GLN A 464 -7.82 -135.82 -3.24
CA GLN A 464 -8.98 -135.77 -4.15
C GLN A 464 -9.91 -134.56 -3.97
N GLN A 465 -10.10 -134.04 -2.76
CA GLN A 465 -11.05 -132.94 -2.51
C GLN A 465 -10.48 -131.53 -2.75
N GLN A 466 -9.17 -131.39 -2.98
CA GLN A 466 -8.53 -130.10 -3.24
C GLN A 466 -8.67 -129.58 -4.69
N LEU A 467 -8.98 -130.42 -5.69
CA LEU A 467 -8.94 -129.97 -7.09
C LEU A 467 -10.12 -129.05 -7.46
N GLN A 468 -11.37 -129.43 -7.13
CA GLN A 468 -12.53 -128.55 -7.31
C GLN A 468 -12.43 -127.27 -6.48
N ASN A 469 -11.83 -127.33 -5.28
CA ASN A 469 -11.57 -126.13 -4.49
C ASN A 469 -10.50 -125.25 -5.15
N LYS A 470 -9.40 -125.82 -5.65
CA LYS A 470 -8.35 -125.06 -6.35
C LYS A 470 -8.81 -124.45 -7.67
N GLU A 471 -9.70 -125.07 -8.42
CA GLU A 471 -10.29 -124.43 -9.62
C GLU A 471 -11.20 -123.25 -9.24
N ASN A 472 -12.07 -123.40 -8.22
CA ASN A 472 -12.90 -122.27 -7.75
C ASN A 472 -12.06 -121.16 -7.08
N THR A 473 -10.99 -121.52 -6.37
CA THR A 473 -10.02 -120.56 -5.83
C THR A 473 -9.27 -119.84 -6.95
N LEU A 474 -8.72 -120.53 -7.95
CA LEU A 474 -8.02 -119.89 -9.08
C LEU A 474 -8.94 -119.03 -9.95
N LEU A 475 -10.19 -119.45 -10.18
CA LEU A 475 -11.15 -118.63 -10.94
C LEU A 475 -11.57 -117.38 -10.15
N LYS A 476 -11.68 -117.50 -8.82
CA LYS A 476 -11.99 -116.37 -7.94
C LYS A 476 -10.80 -115.44 -7.76
N GLU A 477 -9.60 -115.97 -7.55
CA GLU A 477 -8.34 -115.21 -7.57
C GLU A 477 -8.11 -114.53 -8.93
N SER A 478 -8.55 -115.14 -10.04
CA SER A 478 -8.52 -114.50 -11.36
C SER A 478 -9.48 -113.32 -11.47
N LEU A 479 -10.70 -113.40 -10.89
CA LEU A 479 -11.60 -112.24 -10.80
C LEU A 479 -11.07 -111.19 -9.82
N ASP A 480 -10.70 -111.58 -8.60
CA ASP A 480 -10.16 -110.70 -7.57
C ASP A 480 -8.88 -109.99 -8.04
N TYR A 481 -8.03 -110.64 -8.86
CA TYR A 481 -6.87 -110.01 -9.50
C TYR A 481 -7.27 -109.07 -10.64
N GLN A 482 -8.31 -109.40 -11.43
CA GLN A 482 -8.81 -108.51 -12.48
C GLN A 482 -9.49 -107.26 -11.91
N ASP A 483 -10.25 -107.39 -10.83
CA ASP A 483 -10.84 -106.28 -10.09
C ASP A 483 -9.78 -105.49 -9.29
N ALA A 484 -8.73 -106.12 -8.77
CA ALA A 484 -7.59 -105.41 -8.17
C ALA A 484 -6.77 -104.62 -9.20
N VAL A 485 -6.52 -105.18 -10.39
CA VAL A 485 -5.88 -104.46 -11.51
C VAL A 485 -6.76 -103.29 -11.96
N LYS A 486 -8.08 -103.47 -11.97
CA LYS A 486 -9.03 -102.39 -12.28
C LYS A 486 -9.00 -101.29 -11.21
N ALA A 487 -9.07 -101.63 -9.92
CA ALA A 487 -8.96 -100.68 -8.83
C ALA A 487 -7.61 -99.93 -8.81
N LEU A 488 -6.52 -100.57 -9.25
CA LEU A 488 -5.20 -99.92 -9.44
C LEU A 488 -5.16 -98.97 -10.65
N LEU A 489 -5.97 -99.21 -11.68
CA LEU A 489 -6.15 -98.28 -12.81
C LEU A 489 -7.04 -97.11 -12.41
N ASP A 490 -8.18 -97.38 -11.77
CA ASP A 490 -9.10 -96.36 -11.26
C ASP A 490 -8.36 -95.43 -10.28
N SER A 491 -7.62 -95.98 -9.30
CA SER A 491 -6.80 -95.20 -8.35
C SER A 491 -5.62 -94.46 -9.02
N ARG A 492 -5.10 -94.97 -10.14
CA ARG A 492 -4.08 -94.26 -10.93
C ARG A 492 -4.67 -93.05 -11.65
N ASP A 493 -5.85 -93.19 -12.25
CA ASP A 493 -6.52 -92.09 -12.92
C ASP A 493 -7.02 -91.04 -11.91
N GLU A 494 -7.48 -91.46 -10.72
CA GLU A 494 -7.70 -90.57 -9.56
C GLU A 494 -6.42 -89.79 -9.21
N CYS A 495 -5.27 -90.46 -9.13
CA CYS A 495 -3.98 -89.80 -8.87
C CYS A 495 -3.60 -88.79 -9.97
N GLU A 496 -3.90 -89.04 -11.24
CA GLU A 496 -3.66 -88.07 -12.32
C GLU A 496 -4.67 -86.91 -12.29
N THR A 497 -5.94 -87.14 -11.91
CA THR A 497 -6.89 -86.03 -11.70
C THR A 497 -6.46 -85.16 -10.52
N LEU A 498 -6.04 -85.75 -9.40
CA LEU A 498 -5.56 -85.01 -8.22
C LEU A 498 -4.29 -84.21 -8.54
N LYS A 499 -3.32 -84.78 -9.29
CA LYS A 499 -2.16 -84.03 -9.79
C LYS A 499 -2.58 -82.83 -10.64
N LYS A 500 -3.57 -83.00 -11.51
CA LYS A 500 -4.07 -81.93 -12.39
C LYS A 500 -4.76 -80.83 -11.58
N GLU A 501 -5.58 -81.18 -10.60
CA GLU A 501 -6.20 -80.23 -9.66
C GLU A 501 -5.16 -79.49 -8.81
N ILE A 502 -4.11 -80.17 -8.34
CA ILE A 502 -2.97 -79.53 -7.66
C ILE A 502 -2.25 -78.56 -8.61
N CYS A 503 -2.00 -78.94 -9.87
CA CYS A 503 -1.40 -78.05 -10.86
C CYS A 503 -2.29 -76.83 -11.19
N ASP A 504 -3.61 -76.99 -11.27
CA ASP A 504 -4.53 -75.91 -11.62
C ASP A 504 -4.84 -74.98 -10.42
N THR A 505 -4.89 -75.51 -9.19
CA THR A 505 -4.93 -74.70 -7.96
C THR A 505 -3.65 -73.90 -7.75
N LEU A 506 -2.46 -74.48 -8.00
CA LEU A 506 -1.19 -73.74 -7.99
C LEU A 506 -1.17 -72.60 -9.02
N LYS A 507 -1.64 -72.82 -10.25
CA LYS A 507 -1.78 -71.76 -11.27
C LYS A 507 -2.74 -70.64 -10.84
N CYS A 508 -3.78 -70.96 -10.06
CA CYS A 508 -4.67 -69.95 -9.49
C CYS A 508 -4.00 -69.17 -8.35
N LEU A 509 -3.27 -69.84 -7.46
CA LEU A 509 -2.50 -69.18 -6.39
C LEU A 509 -1.44 -68.22 -6.95
N ASP A 510 -0.70 -68.61 -7.99
CA ASP A 510 0.29 -67.73 -8.63
C ASP A 510 -0.36 -66.52 -9.33
N LYS A 511 -1.57 -66.66 -9.88
CA LYS A 511 -2.34 -65.52 -10.43
C LYS A 511 -2.73 -64.53 -9.33
N GLU A 512 -3.28 -64.99 -8.21
CA GLU A 512 -3.67 -64.09 -7.11
C GLU A 512 -2.44 -63.47 -6.42
N ARG A 513 -1.36 -64.22 -6.27
CA ARG A 513 -0.05 -63.72 -5.81
C ARG A 513 0.49 -62.63 -6.74
N SER A 514 0.39 -62.82 -8.06
CA SER A 514 0.78 -61.83 -9.06
C SER A 514 -0.06 -60.55 -8.96
N LYS A 515 -1.39 -60.67 -8.88
CA LYS A 515 -2.29 -59.52 -8.65
C LYS A 515 -1.97 -58.78 -7.34
N LYS A 516 -1.75 -59.51 -6.23
CA LYS A 516 -1.39 -58.93 -4.92
C LYS A 516 -0.06 -58.16 -5.00
N HIS A 517 0.91 -58.67 -5.75
CA HIS A 517 2.17 -57.98 -6.03
C HIS A 517 1.98 -56.72 -6.90
N GLU A 518 1.23 -56.83 -8.00
CA GLU A 518 0.95 -55.70 -8.90
C GLU A 518 0.20 -54.57 -8.17
N MET A 519 -0.78 -54.91 -7.32
CA MET A 519 -1.51 -53.95 -6.49
C MET A 519 -0.64 -53.34 -5.40
N LYS A 520 0.32 -54.07 -4.83
CA LYS A 520 1.32 -53.53 -3.89
C LYS A 520 2.23 -52.50 -4.57
N GLU A 521 2.77 -52.80 -5.74
CA GLU A 521 3.61 -51.85 -6.48
C GLU A 521 2.82 -50.63 -6.97
N LYS A 522 1.55 -50.79 -7.39
CA LYS A 522 0.65 -49.65 -7.68
C LYS A 522 0.46 -48.74 -6.46
N HIS A 523 0.30 -49.29 -5.25
CA HIS A 523 0.19 -48.47 -4.03
C HIS A 523 1.51 -47.79 -3.67
N LYS A 524 2.65 -48.48 -3.80
CA LYS A 524 3.99 -47.92 -3.59
C LYS A 524 4.27 -46.75 -4.55
N VAL A 525 3.95 -46.88 -5.84
CA VAL A 525 4.08 -45.77 -6.82
C VAL A 525 3.19 -44.59 -6.43
N ARG A 526 1.92 -44.82 -6.06
CA ARG A 526 1.02 -43.75 -5.57
C ARG A 526 1.57 -43.06 -4.32
N LEU A 527 2.13 -43.82 -3.38
CA LEU A 527 2.73 -43.28 -2.15
C LEU A 527 3.97 -42.43 -2.45
N CYS A 528 4.83 -42.87 -3.38
CA CYS A 528 5.96 -42.09 -3.86
C CYS A 528 5.51 -40.78 -4.56
N GLN A 529 4.46 -40.83 -5.39
CA GLN A 529 3.89 -39.65 -6.05
C GLN A 529 3.27 -38.67 -5.05
N ALA A 530 2.51 -39.17 -4.07
CA ALA A 530 1.94 -38.36 -2.99
C ALA A 530 3.05 -37.69 -2.17
N LYS A 531 4.06 -38.46 -1.72
CA LYS A 531 5.23 -37.92 -1.02
C LYS A 531 5.92 -36.84 -1.86
N GLN A 532 6.26 -37.13 -3.12
CA GLN A 532 6.94 -36.17 -3.99
C GLN A 532 6.14 -34.87 -4.14
N THR A 533 4.81 -34.96 -4.23
CA THR A 533 3.93 -33.78 -4.29
C THR A 533 4.02 -32.95 -2.99
N CYS A 534 3.94 -33.60 -1.82
CA CYS A 534 4.12 -32.92 -0.53
C CYS A 534 5.52 -32.31 -0.37
N ASP A 535 6.57 -33.00 -0.80
CA ASP A 535 7.95 -32.51 -0.75
C ASP A 535 8.09 -31.23 -1.61
N HIS A 536 7.51 -31.21 -2.82
CA HIS A 536 7.54 -30.02 -3.70
C HIS A 536 6.71 -28.86 -3.14
N GLU A 537 5.52 -29.13 -2.59
CA GLU A 537 4.68 -28.10 -1.99
C GLU A 537 5.32 -27.51 -0.71
N THR A 538 6.04 -28.33 0.05
CA THR A 538 6.80 -27.89 1.24
C THR A 538 7.99 -27.02 0.85
N MET A 539 8.79 -27.43 -0.14
CA MET A 539 9.87 -26.59 -0.68
C MET A 539 9.35 -25.24 -1.18
N TRP A 540 8.20 -25.22 -1.88
CA TRP A 540 7.59 -23.97 -2.34
C TRP A 540 7.12 -23.07 -1.19
N ARG A 541 6.52 -23.64 -0.13
CA ARG A 541 6.19 -22.90 1.09
C ARG A 541 7.44 -22.30 1.74
N ASP A 542 8.49 -23.10 1.90
CA ASP A 542 9.77 -22.66 2.46
C ASP A 542 10.41 -21.51 1.65
N GLU A 543 10.36 -21.58 0.32
CA GLU A 543 10.85 -20.50 -0.56
C GLU A 543 10.00 -19.23 -0.43
N LYS A 544 8.66 -19.35 -0.36
CA LYS A 544 7.79 -18.18 -0.19
C LYS A 544 7.92 -17.57 1.21
N ILE A 545 8.07 -18.38 2.26
CA ILE A 545 8.39 -17.91 3.62
C ILE A 545 9.71 -17.12 3.59
N LYS A 546 10.78 -17.66 3.00
CA LYS A 546 12.07 -16.95 2.85
C LYS A 546 11.97 -15.67 2.02
N SER A 547 10.99 -15.55 1.11
CA SER A 547 10.69 -14.28 0.42
C SER A 547 10.08 -13.27 1.40
N LEU A 548 8.99 -13.67 2.06
CA LEU A 548 8.25 -12.84 3.01
C LEU A 548 9.12 -12.39 4.21
N GLU A 549 10.04 -13.23 4.68
CA GLU A 549 11.04 -12.88 5.70
C GLU A 549 11.99 -11.76 5.25
N ARG A 550 12.44 -11.78 3.99
CA ARG A 550 13.28 -10.71 3.41
C ARG A 550 12.47 -9.43 3.20
N GLU A 551 11.24 -9.55 2.72
CA GLU A 551 10.29 -8.44 2.56
C GLU A 551 10.02 -7.76 3.92
N LEU A 552 9.72 -8.55 4.97
CA LEU A 552 9.58 -8.07 6.35
C LEU A 552 10.84 -7.43 6.91
N PHE A 553 12.03 -8.00 6.66
CA PHE A 553 13.30 -7.43 7.08
C PHE A 553 13.53 -6.05 6.46
N LEU A 554 13.28 -5.91 5.15
CA LEU A 554 13.41 -4.64 4.43
C LEU A 554 12.40 -3.59 4.93
N CYS A 555 11.14 -3.96 5.14
CA CYS A 555 10.12 -3.08 5.72
C CYS A 555 10.50 -2.64 7.15
N SER A 556 10.95 -3.57 8.00
CA SER A 556 11.40 -3.29 9.37
C SER A 556 12.59 -2.32 9.40
N HIS A 557 13.57 -2.51 8.51
CA HIS A 557 14.72 -1.61 8.35
C HIS A 557 14.32 -0.22 7.85
N SER A 558 13.37 -0.14 6.93
CA SER A 558 12.82 1.14 6.45
C SER A 558 12.13 1.92 7.57
N VAL A 559 11.23 1.26 8.32
CA VAL A 559 10.54 1.85 9.48
C VAL A 559 11.50 2.23 10.61
N ALA A 560 12.61 1.48 10.79
CA ALA A 560 13.65 1.85 11.75
C ALA A 560 14.39 3.14 11.35
N LYS A 561 14.76 3.28 10.07
CA LYS A 561 15.36 4.52 9.53
C LYS A 561 14.40 5.71 9.61
N GLU A 562 13.12 5.49 9.31
CA GLU A 562 12.08 6.53 9.43
C GLU A 562 11.95 7.02 10.88
N LYS A 563 11.90 6.11 11.87
CA LYS A 563 11.90 6.46 13.30
C LYS A 563 13.15 7.23 13.71
N GLU A 564 14.33 6.87 13.20
CA GLU A 564 15.59 7.59 13.44
C GLU A 564 15.56 9.00 12.81
N PHE A 565 14.96 9.15 11.63
CA PHE A 565 14.78 10.45 10.96
C PHE A 565 13.79 11.35 11.69
N ILE A 566 12.62 10.82 12.09
CA ILE A 566 11.64 11.51 12.94
C ILE A 566 12.30 11.97 14.25
N THR A 567 13.06 11.09 14.91
CA THR A 567 13.77 11.41 16.18
C THR A 567 14.79 12.54 16.00
N ARG A 568 15.50 12.58 14.86
CA ARG A 568 16.41 13.71 14.54
C ARG A 568 15.65 15.02 14.33
N ILE A 569 14.52 14.98 13.61
CA ILE A 569 13.67 16.15 13.37
C ILE A 569 13.05 16.67 14.67
N THR A 570 12.54 15.80 15.55
CA THR A 570 11.95 16.24 16.83
C THR A 570 12.99 16.90 17.72
N VAL A 571 14.18 16.31 17.84
CA VAL A 571 15.30 16.89 18.61
C VAL A 571 15.75 18.24 18.04
N GLU A 572 15.79 18.42 16.72
CA GLU A 572 16.16 19.72 16.14
C GLU A 572 15.05 20.77 16.31
N ASN A 573 13.78 20.38 16.14
CA ASN A 573 12.63 21.24 16.42
C ASN A 573 12.59 21.68 17.88
N GLU A 574 12.95 20.82 18.83
CA GLU A 574 13.06 21.18 20.25
C GLU A 574 14.15 22.24 20.49
N LYS A 575 15.34 22.11 19.87
CA LYS A 575 16.40 23.14 19.93
C LYS A 575 15.91 24.46 19.34
N LEU A 576 15.30 24.44 18.17
CA LEU A 576 14.76 25.64 17.50
C LEU A 576 13.66 26.30 18.36
N LEU A 577 12.82 25.52 19.04
CA LEU A 577 11.83 26.03 20.00
C LEU A 577 12.47 26.61 21.26
N VAL A 578 13.58 26.05 21.76
CA VAL A 578 14.37 26.64 22.88
C VAL A 578 14.99 27.97 22.44
N GLU A 579 15.67 28.03 21.31
CA GLU A 579 16.33 29.25 20.85
C GLU A 579 15.31 30.34 20.47
N ARG A 580 14.17 29.98 19.85
CA ARG A 580 13.04 30.92 19.63
C ARG A 580 12.54 31.52 20.95
N ARG A 581 12.40 30.72 22.02
CA ARG A 581 11.99 31.23 23.35
C ARG A 581 13.04 32.16 23.95
N ARG A 582 14.33 31.84 23.81
CA ARG A 582 15.46 32.69 24.24
C ARG A 582 15.50 34.03 23.49
N LEU A 583 15.37 34.01 22.16
CA LEU A 583 15.38 35.22 21.33
C LEU A 583 14.17 36.13 21.64
N LEU A 584 12.98 35.56 21.87
CA LEU A 584 11.82 36.33 22.34
C LEU A 584 12.04 36.94 23.72
N GLN A 585 12.68 36.22 24.65
CA GLN A 585 13.03 36.76 25.97
C GLN A 585 14.05 37.92 25.87
N GLN A 586 15.03 37.82 24.98
CA GLN A 586 15.97 38.91 24.69
C GLN A 586 15.27 40.12 24.06
N LEU A 587 14.41 39.90 23.06
CA LEU A 587 13.66 40.97 22.39
C LEU A 587 12.78 41.75 23.37
N ASN A 588 12.04 41.07 24.25
CA ASN A 588 11.26 41.72 25.30
C ASN A 588 12.16 42.52 26.26
N GLY A 589 13.34 41.99 26.62
CA GLY A 589 14.32 42.68 27.45
C GLY A 589 14.83 43.99 26.83
N GLU A 590 15.14 44.00 25.52
CA GLU A 590 15.51 45.22 24.80
C GLU A 590 14.32 46.18 24.62
N GLU A 591 13.10 45.68 24.44
CA GLU A 591 11.90 46.51 24.37
C GLU A 591 11.62 47.24 25.71
N HIS A 592 11.84 46.58 26.85
CA HIS A 592 11.79 47.21 28.17
C HIS A 592 12.88 48.28 28.32
N LYS A 593 14.15 47.97 28.02
CA LYS A 593 15.24 48.96 28.05
C LYS A 593 14.94 50.18 27.15
N LYS A 594 14.34 49.96 25.98
CA LYS A 594 13.92 51.03 25.06
C LYS A 594 12.82 51.91 25.68
N LYS A 595 11.84 51.31 26.37
CA LYS A 595 10.79 52.05 27.11
C LYS A 595 11.40 52.87 28.26
N ASP A 596 12.29 52.29 29.05
CA ASP A 596 12.96 52.97 30.17
C ASP A 596 13.87 54.11 29.68
N SER A 597 14.59 53.90 28.59
CA SER A 597 15.40 54.92 27.91
C SER A 597 14.53 56.06 27.37
N TYR A 598 13.39 55.75 26.75
CA TYR A 598 12.44 56.75 26.26
C TYR A 598 11.81 57.57 27.40
N LEU A 599 11.44 56.93 28.51
CA LEU A 599 10.97 57.63 29.72
C LEU A 599 12.05 58.55 30.30
N THR A 600 13.29 58.08 30.37
CA THR A 600 14.45 58.86 30.83
C THR A 600 14.72 60.07 29.92
N ALA A 601 14.64 59.88 28.60
CA ALA A 601 14.80 60.96 27.62
C ALA A 601 13.62 61.96 27.64
N SER A 602 12.41 61.49 27.91
CA SER A 602 11.23 62.35 28.08
C SER A 602 11.37 63.21 29.35
N LEU A 603 11.81 62.62 30.46
CA LEU A 603 12.06 63.32 31.73
C LEU A 603 13.20 64.34 31.60
N SER A 604 14.30 63.98 30.92
CA SER A 604 15.41 64.92 30.70
C SER A 604 15.00 66.07 29.78
N LYS A 605 14.21 65.81 28.74
CA LYS A 605 13.59 66.87 27.90
C LYS A 605 12.75 67.82 28.74
N CYS A 606 11.81 67.33 29.55
CA CYS A 606 10.97 68.19 30.40
C CYS A 606 11.80 69.06 31.36
N ARG A 607 12.96 68.59 31.83
CA ARG A 607 13.89 69.40 32.63
C ARG A 607 14.66 70.44 31.81
N VAL A 608 15.00 70.16 30.55
CA VAL A 608 15.57 71.16 29.63
C VAL A 608 14.52 72.23 29.30
N ASP A 609 13.31 71.85 28.91
CA ASP A 609 12.20 72.76 28.60
C ASP A 609 11.91 73.73 29.79
N PHE A 610 11.98 73.23 31.03
CA PHE A 610 11.87 74.04 32.24
C PHE A 610 13.03 75.04 32.40
N LEU A 611 14.28 74.58 32.26
CA LEU A 611 15.48 75.41 32.40
C LEU A 611 15.59 76.45 31.27
N GLU A 612 15.13 76.16 30.06
CA GLU A 612 15.02 77.15 28.98
C GLU A 612 13.98 78.23 29.30
N MET A 613 12.81 77.85 29.84
CA MET A 613 11.82 78.81 30.30
C MET A 613 12.35 79.68 31.45
N GLU A 614 13.12 79.12 32.38
CA GLU A 614 13.74 79.88 33.48
C GLU A 614 14.82 80.83 32.96
N ASN A 615 15.75 80.35 32.12
CA ASN A 615 16.75 81.19 31.47
C ASN A 615 16.11 82.31 30.63
N LYS A 616 14.98 82.06 29.97
CA LYS A 616 14.23 83.09 29.23
C LYS A 616 13.59 84.14 30.16
N LYS A 617 13.07 83.73 31.33
CA LYS A 617 12.59 84.68 32.36
C LYS A 617 13.75 85.53 32.91
N LEU A 618 14.90 84.92 33.20
CA LEU A 618 16.10 85.61 33.67
C LEU A 618 16.66 86.57 32.60
N GLY A 619 16.76 86.14 31.35
CA GLY A 619 17.17 86.99 30.22
C GLY A 619 16.25 88.19 30.00
N ASN A 620 14.93 87.99 30.08
CA ASN A 620 13.95 89.09 30.06
C ASN A 620 14.13 90.06 31.25
N ARG A 621 14.45 89.54 32.45
CA ARG A 621 14.73 90.37 33.63
C ARG A 621 16.03 91.15 33.49
N ILE A 622 17.09 90.54 32.94
CA ILE A 622 18.35 91.22 32.61
C ILE A 622 18.07 92.34 31.61
N LEU A 623 17.40 92.05 30.49
CA LEU A 623 17.04 93.06 29.48
C LEU A 623 16.24 94.23 30.06
N HIS A 624 15.30 93.97 30.97
CA HIS A 624 14.56 95.01 31.70
C HIS A 624 15.49 95.89 32.56
N MET A 625 16.42 95.28 33.32
CA MET A 625 17.38 96.02 34.13
C MET A 625 18.41 96.78 33.27
N THR A 626 18.87 96.21 32.15
CA THR A 626 19.72 96.91 31.16
C THR A 626 19.00 98.10 30.53
N ASN A 627 17.70 97.98 30.23
CA ASN A 627 16.90 99.11 29.74
C ASN A 627 16.72 100.20 30.81
N GLN A 628 16.59 99.84 32.09
CA GLN A 628 16.59 100.79 33.20
C GLN A 628 17.95 101.48 33.36
N LEU A 629 19.06 100.72 33.31
CA LEU A 629 20.42 101.28 33.30
C LEU A 629 20.60 102.24 32.12
N ALA A 630 20.22 101.88 30.91
CA ALA A 630 20.29 102.76 29.74
C ALA A 630 19.39 104.00 29.83
N VAL A 631 18.35 104.02 30.68
CA VAL A 631 17.60 105.25 31.03
C VAL A 631 18.38 106.10 32.04
N LEU A 632 18.97 105.47 33.05
CA LEU A 632 19.77 106.14 34.07
C LEU A 632 21.08 106.71 33.50
N GLU A 633 21.77 105.99 32.62
CA GLU A 633 22.96 106.41 31.89
C GLU A 633 22.67 107.61 30.98
N ARG A 634 21.55 107.62 30.24
CA ARG A 634 21.13 108.81 29.49
C ARG A 634 20.78 109.97 30.42
N SER A 635 20.15 109.71 31.55
CA SER A 635 19.84 110.74 32.55
C SER A 635 21.10 111.32 33.18
N LEU A 636 22.13 110.49 33.37
CA LEU A 636 23.46 110.90 33.83
C LEU A 636 24.23 111.65 32.76
N HIS A 637 24.18 111.23 31.49
CA HIS A 637 24.75 111.98 30.37
C HIS A 637 24.09 113.35 30.21
N PHE A 638 22.76 113.45 30.31
CA PHE A 638 22.07 114.74 30.36
C PHE A 638 22.51 115.58 31.57
N ALA A 639 22.72 114.97 32.74
CA ALA A 639 23.25 115.67 33.91
C ALA A 639 24.72 116.12 33.72
N GLU A 640 25.53 115.38 32.95
CA GLU A 640 26.90 115.74 32.59
C GLU A 640 26.97 116.77 31.45
N GLU A 641 26.04 116.78 30.50
CA GLU A 641 25.89 117.85 29.51
C GLU A 641 25.45 119.16 30.18
N LEU A 642 24.50 119.09 31.12
CA LEU A 642 24.15 120.23 31.99
C LEU A 642 25.38 120.73 32.78
N LYS A 643 26.29 119.84 33.18
CA LYS A 643 27.56 120.16 33.87
C LYS A 643 28.62 120.76 32.92
N ASN A 644 28.70 120.27 31.68
CA ASN A 644 29.63 120.73 30.66
C ASN A 644 29.22 122.09 30.07
N THR A 645 27.91 122.38 30.01
CA THR A 645 27.40 123.73 29.71
C THR A 645 27.60 124.72 30.86
N SER A 646 27.83 124.26 32.09
CA SER A 646 28.04 125.11 33.27
C SER A 646 29.53 125.29 33.64
N ASN A 647 30.34 125.85 32.73
CA ASN A 647 31.72 126.23 33.04
C ASN A 647 31.81 127.59 33.77
N LEU A 648 31.04 127.71 34.87
CA LEU A 648 31.23 128.72 35.92
C LEU A 648 31.47 128.01 37.25
N ARG A 649 32.38 128.57 38.06
CA ARG A 649 33.06 127.87 39.15
C ARG A 649 32.23 127.72 40.44
N HIS A 650 32.55 126.66 41.19
CA HIS A 650 32.20 126.41 42.62
C HIS A 650 30.71 126.11 42.92
N VAL A 651 30.35 125.35 43.97
CA VAL A 651 31.10 124.83 45.15
C VAL A 651 30.87 123.30 45.33
N LEU A 652 31.76 122.61 46.06
CA LEU A 652 31.60 121.20 46.49
C LEU A 652 30.62 121.01 47.67
N LYS A 653 30.38 119.72 48.01
CA LYS A 653 29.89 119.11 49.28
C LYS A 653 28.46 118.55 49.21
N SER A 654 28.16 117.33 49.69
CA SER A 654 29.04 116.23 50.15
C SER A 654 28.32 114.88 50.04
N ILE A 655 29.09 113.81 49.81
CA ILE A 655 28.67 112.43 50.15
C ILE A 655 28.96 112.22 51.65
N PRO A 656 28.05 111.56 52.37
CA PRO A 656 28.48 110.48 53.28
C PRO A 656 27.85 109.14 52.91
N LEU A 657 28.67 108.11 52.82
CA LEU A 657 28.22 106.72 52.89
C LEU A 657 27.85 106.38 54.34
N GLN A 658 26.79 105.60 54.53
CA GLN A 658 26.74 104.62 55.61
C GLN A 658 25.99 103.37 55.13
N ALA A 659 26.34 102.23 55.70
CA ALA A 659 26.02 100.92 55.16
C ALA A 659 25.07 100.12 56.06
N SER A 660 24.39 99.15 55.44
CA SER A 660 23.71 98.02 56.07
C SER A 660 22.53 98.31 57.00
N SER A 661 21.36 97.77 56.62
CA SER A 661 20.63 96.92 57.57
C SER A 661 19.91 95.80 56.83
N VAL A 662 19.70 94.69 57.53
CA VAL A 662 19.00 93.50 57.05
C VAL A 662 17.49 93.68 57.24
N MET A 663 16.70 93.27 56.25
CA MET A 663 15.34 92.76 56.50
C MET A 663 15.03 91.58 55.60
N MET A 664 14.86 90.41 56.23
CA MET A 664 14.04 89.33 55.71
C MET A 664 12.59 89.60 56.14
N PRO A 665 11.60 89.53 55.24
CA PRO A 665 10.24 89.20 55.62
C PRO A 665 10.17 87.70 55.98
N GLU A 666 9.62 87.39 57.14
CA GLU A 666 9.25 86.03 57.53
C GLU A 666 7.95 85.59 56.83
N THR A 667 7.69 84.27 56.88
CA THR A 667 6.35 83.62 56.99
C THR A 667 5.29 83.86 55.86
N SER A 668 4.32 82.96 55.60
CA SER A 668 4.01 81.69 56.27
C SER A 668 3.22 80.69 55.40
N ASP A 669 3.20 79.44 55.90
CA ASP A 669 2.01 78.56 56.03
C ASP A 669 1.47 77.66 54.90
N ILE A 670 1.09 76.44 55.37
CA ILE A 670 -0.09 75.62 55.01
C ILE A 670 -0.05 74.86 53.66
N GLN A 671 -0.40 73.56 53.58
CA GLN A 671 -0.71 72.53 54.60
C GLN A 671 -0.82 71.13 53.96
N GLY A 672 -0.48 70.07 54.71
CA GLY A 672 -1.32 68.85 54.75
C GLY A 672 -0.91 67.57 54.01
N CYS A 673 -0.57 66.56 54.81
CA CYS A 673 -0.91 65.12 54.67
C CYS A 673 -0.31 64.28 53.51
N SER A 674 -0.13 62.95 53.68
CA SER A 674 0.17 62.10 54.86
C SER A 674 0.41 60.65 54.39
N ASP A 675 1.16 59.86 55.16
CA ASP A 675 1.40 58.44 54.87
C ASP A 675 0.15 57.55 54.96
N SER A 676 0.13 56.49 54.13
CA SER A 676 -0.33 55.16 54.56
C SER A 676 0.12 54.05 53.60
N THR A 677 1.04 53.21 54.05
CA THR A 677 1.28 51.87 53.50
C THR A 677 0.69 50.81 54.44
N GLN A 678 -0.25 50.01 53.95
CA GLN A 678 -0.71 48.79 54.62
C GLN A 678 -0.91 47.63 53.61
N ASN A 679 -1.27 46.47 54.14
CA ASN A 679 -0.83 45.16 53.65
C ASN A 679 -2.00 44.17 53.45
N LYS A 680 -1.72 43.03 52.81
CA LYS A 680 -2.52 41.77 52.69
C LYS A 680 -3.53 41.62 51.54
N GLN A 681 -3.06 40.98 50.47
CA GLN A 681 -3.30 39.53 50.19
C GLN A 681 -4.75 38.99 50.01
N ARG A 682 -4.94 38.30 48.86
CA ARG A 682 -5.83 37.14 48.54
C ARG A 682 -7.28 37.34 48.00
N HIS A 683 -7.41 36.97 46.70
CA HIS A 683 -8.23 35.86 46.14
C HIS A 683 -9.68 36.05 45.59
N VAL A 684 -9.86 35.46 44.39
CA VAL A 684 -11.10 34.99 43.67
C VAL A 684 -12.13 36.00 43.10
N THR A 685 -12.61 35.62 41.91
CA THR A 685 -13.93 35.87 41.27
C THR A 685 -14.12 37.06 40.32
N SER A 686 -14.75 36.74 39.20
CA SER A 686 -15.21 37.55 38.06
C SER A 686 -16.67 37.13 37.73
N PRO A 687 -17.37 37.67 36.72
CA PRO A 687 -17.32 38.97 36.03
C PRO A 687 -18.65 39.77 36.33
N PRO A 688 -19.29 40.64 35.49
CA PRO A 688 -19.70 40.43 34.08
C PRO A 688 -19.58 41.67 33.13
N LEU A 689 -19.97 41.45 31.85
CA LEU A 689 -20.58 42.37 30.85
C LEU A 689 -20.45 43.91 31.03
N GLY A 690 -20.08 44.75 30.04
CA GLY A 690 -19.72 44.53 28.62
C GLY A 690 -20.53 45.42 27.65
N PHE A 691 -19.90 46.08 26.66
CA PHE A 691 -20.56 46.69 25.47
C PHE A 691 -19.58 46.87 24.29
N VAL A 692 -20.05 47.42 23.15
CA VAL A 692 -19.55 47.14 21.78
C VAL A 692 -19.05 48.37 20.99
N CYS A 693 -18.21 48.12 19.97
CA CYS A 693 -17.76 49.00 18.87
C CYS A 693 -16.57 49.95 19.15
N GLY A 694 -15.60 50.14 18.24
CA GLY A 694 -15.41 49.48 16.93
C GLY A 694 -14.22 50.01 16.09
N THR A 695 -14.16 49.54 14.83
CA THR A 695 -13.28 49.97 13.71
C THR A 695 -11.75 49.78 13.76
N ARG A 696 -11.28 48.84 12.92
CA ARG A 696 -10.13 48.88 11.98
C ARG A 696 -8.80 49.52 12.41
N SER A 697 -7.75 48.70 12.38
CA SER A 697 -6.63 48.86 11.41
C SER A 697 -6.01 47.50 11.11
N ALA A 698 -5.29 47.39 9.98
CA ALA A 698 -4.69 46.13 9.54
C ALA A 698 -3.30 45.90 10.16
N GLU A 699 -2.98 44.65 10.49
CA GLU A 699 -1.67 44.24 10.99
C GLU A 699 -0.99 43.33 9.95
N MET A 700 0.31 43.53 9.72
CA MET A 700 1.03 42.88 8.61
C MET A 700 1.50 41.48 9.00
N GLY A 701 1.00 40.46 8.30
CA GLY A 701 1.58 39.12 8.36
C GLY A 701 2.95 39.09 7.66
N TYR A 702 4.01 38.78 8.41
CA TYR A 702 5.33 38.49 7.83
C TYR A 702 5.29 37.12 7.15
N MET A 703 5.25 37.12 5.81
CA MET A 703 5.40 35.90 5.00
C MET A 703 6.86 35.44 5.02
N ASN A 704 7.11 34.22 5.49
CA ASN A 704 8.41 33.57 5.29
C ASN A 704 8.56 33.13 3.83
N LEU A 705 9.66 33.54 3.19
CA LEU A 705 10.02 33.10 1.84
C LEU A 705 10.96 31.90 1.91
N THR A 706 10.45 30.70 1.64
CA THR A 706 11.24 29.50 1.36
C THR A 706 10.65 28.74 0.17
N SER A 707 11.10 29.10 -1.03
CA SER A 707 10.80 28.35 -2.26
C SER A 707 11.75 27.16 -2.42
N PRO A 708 11.25 25.95 -2.75
CA PRO A 708 12.01 24.99 -3.52
C PRO A 708 11.85 25.27 -5.03
N GLN A 709 12.98 25.39 -5.72
CA GLN A 709 13.08 25.74 -7.14
C GLN A 709 12.55 24.61 -8.04
N ARG A 710 11.42 24.81 -8.73
CA ARG A 710 11.01 23.92 -9.83
C ARG A 710 11.85 24.22 -11.07
N HIS A 711 12.50 23.19 -11.62
CA HIS A 711 13.02 23.21 -12.98
C HIS A 711 11.96 22.74 -13.98
N SER A 712 11.91 23.38 -15.14
CA SER A 712 11.01 23.05 -16.25
C SER A 712 11.62 22.02 -17.20
N ASP A 713 10.81 21.02 -17.53
CA ASP A 713 10.61 20.42 -18.86
C ASP A 713 11.80 19.92 -19.71
N TYR A 714 11.67 18.68 -20.17
CA TYR A 714 12.13 18.29 -21.51
C TYR A 714 10.98 17.60 -22.27
N THR A 715 10.71 18.10 -23.46
CA THR A 715 9.57 17.70 -24.31
C THR A 715 9.86 16.40 -25.08
N THR A 716 8.86 15.53 -25.24
CA THR A 716 8.81 14.57 -26.35
C THR A 716 7.43 14.54 -27.01
N LEU A 717 7.39 14.71 -28.33
CA LEU A 717 6.16 14.59 -29.14
C LEU A 717 5.85 13.11 -29.42
N SER A 718 4.58 12.73 -29.31
CA SER A 718 4.06 11.46 -29.83
C SER A 718 3.22 11.71 -31.10
N SER A 719 3.86 11.60 -32.27
CA SER A 719 3.17 11.65 -33.57
C SER A 719 2.43 10.34 -33.84
N SER A 720 1.14 10.28 -33.52
CA SER A 720 0.28 9.17 -33.93
C SER A 720 -0.24 9.38 -35.36
N LYS A 721 0.09 8.44 -36.26
CA LYS A 721 -0.54 8.30 -37.56
C LYS A 721 -0.87 6.84 -37.83
N ASP A 722 -2.05 6.66 -38.41
CA ASP A 722 -2.40 5.69 -39.45
C ASP A 722 -1.80 4.27 -39.37
N LEU A 723 -2.66 3.28 -39.09
CA LEU A 723 -2.72 2.07 -39.92
C LEU A 723 -4.10 1.40 -39.80
N SER A 724 -4.70 1.10 -40.95
CA SER A 724 -5.98 0.42 -41.09
C SER A 724 -5.79 -0.85 -41.91
N SER A 725 -5.92 -2.01 -41.27
CA SER A 725 -6.18 -3.34 -41.87
C SER A 725 -6.60 -4.32 -40.77
#